data_AF-F4PJD1-F1
#
_entry.id   AF-F4PJD1-F1
#
_cell.length_a   1.000
_cell.length_b   1.000
_cell.length_c   1.000
_cell.angle_alpha   90.00
_cell.angle_beta   90.00
_cell.angle_gamma   90.00
#
_symmetry.space_group_name_H-M   'P 1'
#
loop_
_entity.id
_entity.type
_entity.pdbx_description
1 polymer ?
#
loop_
_entity_poly.entity_id
_entity_poly.type
_entity_poly.pdbx_seq_one_letter_code
_entity_poly.pdbx_strand_id
1 'polypeptide(L)'
;METTISREYVLECLKGSLIPEHTKECEARLQHINKTANYGIMLAEIAMNKMIQQDLRQLSLLLLKNKIKQNWNDGANEPSEQEKATIKDVITPGLSDPISKIRTAIAMCIGKIGVYEWPEKWPSLLTNLIQCLDQTVNKDKNLFNGSMKCLEILCDPRELDESQIQHIIVVLFPVFITLLKSDNIEYSIQLKIINIFKNIVIQILMNQSRTLTKVLAPVIPVWMEQFGRLLNRRVSGPHDKFINEQFTIQTGVIECLSQFISNYPKKMASYMISMITPIWTLFVDYYPLYERSEIWVDGVIPVATDEGVTRIDSLIASISEFIMYAIGPKSTKKIFEAHLGAVIKQSLLYIQMTYELTDLWIDEPSQFLEQEDESNYHPRVSLVLLLKDISDQFKGKGLKLVWEAVYEQLGTAAKMGAEKGWRLREAALNVLGSLSEEFIKAGDKKYFDFSMLMRDILSTDFNYSLDDDYAKILQSRSLTVASRFSTAVDASLGLPYLRRAVEILQSPSTDDTFSIKLDSLRALSYFAQGNNVNLVKEYAPSILQSTCALMNVIQDDCITIVISTLKSICRSDRELAPRYEPLITPALLSTWVKYSNDPELVEDIKDMFQLLCSSASVYPGILERSLPTFCTVLENFDKPLYIGIMESAVDMISVLIKGYKVDNVDPGIVSHIFRPLVDMLCCEKLQTDNGVLKAGMNALTVIVHRASPLLFNWVHPTNGQTSVACLLHIFEKHVSNTNEFIAMYAPPIAELMLVKMSDQIRPLLPALLSLVIKVLAISKVPSFKQSLVMIFARLFILHTNDVLDYLAKLELSNILNVDDPNIKNNNNNGLTFVMNEWLKHTDDIQSKLNINISTIALSHILASGDRRLGTIFIDGTMLVPKEFEGKTRSQAKIAQSAVSSAIKWTKVPLIHKITKMLTDQYKDELQAKKEAEEDIQNLNAKKLAKQAGINLKDHSGQQDEEEEEEEEIDYEDEDDEFNVDDDFEEADDYLDLDDVDYGYPDYEDDDEDFEFDPISKEDPLYDIDLINYIKDVFIRLSTSNPTVFNEIQPILATNFQA
;
A
#
# COMPACT_ATOMS: atom_id res chain seq x y z
N MET A 1 -54.00 -23.20 -6.67
CA MET A 1 -53.73 -24.45 -5.93
C MET A 1 -52.30 -24.34 -5.45
N GLU A 2 -52.10 -23.93 -4.20
CA GLU A 2 -50.80 -24.00 -3.54
C GLU A 2 -50.46 -25.48 -3.41
N THR A 3 -49.52 -25.96 -4.22
CA THR A 3 -48.93 -27.28 -4.05
C THR A 3 -48.21 -27.25 -2.70
N THR A 4 -48.80 -27.84 -1.66
CA THR A 4 -48.11 -28.11 -0.40
C THR A 4 -46.87 -28.94 -0.71
N ILE A 5 -45.72 -28.28 -0.70
CA ILE A 5 -44.43 -28.89 -0.94
C ILE A 5 -44.18 -29.88 0.20
N SER A 6 -43.92 -31.14 -0.13
CA SER A 6 -43.63 -32.18 0.86
C SER A 6 -42.13 -32.29 1.11
N ARG A 7 -41.76 -32.80 2.28
CA ARG A 7 -40.36 -33.10 2.63
C ARG A 7 -39.75 -34.12 1.66
N GLU A 8 -40.54 -35.08 1.20
CA GLU A 8 -40.13 -36.09 0.21
C GLU A 8 -39.74 -35.44 -1.12
N TYR A 9 -40.45 -34.39 -1.55
CA TYR A 9 -40.12 -33.64 -2.76
C TYR A 9 -38.80 -32.86 -2.62
N VAL A 10 -38.56 -32.24 -1.45
CA VAL A 10 -37.28 -31.58 -1.16
C VAL A 10 -36.13 -32.59 -1.19
N LEU A 11 -36.32 -33.78 -0.59
CA LEU A 11 -35.33 -34.84 -0.58
C LEU A 11 -35.02 -35.38 -1.99
N GLU A 12 -36.02 -35.51 -2.86
CA GLU A 12 -35.83 -35.87 -4.27
C GLU A 12 -35.02 -34.82 -5.03
N CYS A 13 -35.30 -33.53 -4.80
CA CYS A 13 -34.53 -32.45 -5.41
C CYS A 13 -33.07 -32.46 -4.92
N LEU A 14 -32.82 -32.68 -3.62
CA LEU A 14 -31.46 -32.81 -3.08
C LEU A 14 -30.70 -33.99 -3.71
N LYS A 15 -31.36 -35.13 -3.90
CA LYS A 15 -30.78 -36.29 -4.59
C LYS A 15 -30.41 -35.97 -6.04
N GLY A 16 -31.30 -35.28 -6.75
CA GLY A 16 -31.04 -34.84 -8.12
C GLY A 16 -29.92 -33.81 -8.24
N SER A 17 -29.74 -32.95 -7.23
CA SER A 17 -28.62 -31.98 -7.18
C SER A 17 -27.24 -32.65 -7.14
N LEU A 18 -27.13 -33.85 -6.56
CA LEU A 18 -25.88 -34.63 -6.54
C LEU A 18 -25.64 -35.46 -7.83
N ILE A 19 -26.55 -35.40 -8.81
CA ILE A 19 -26.44 -36.11 -10.09
C ILE A 19 -26.10 -35.09 -11.20
N PRO A 20 -24.92 -35.17 -11.86
CA PRO A 20 -24.45 -34.14 -12.81
C PRO A 20 -25.45 -33.75 -13.90
N GLU A 21 -26.24 -34.71 -14.38
CA GLU A 21 -27.25 -34.50 -15.44
C GLU A 21 -28.45 -33.65 -14.97
N HIS A 22 -28.79 -33.70 -13.68
CA HIS A 22 -29.96 -33.05 -13.10
C HIS A 22 -29.62 -31.88 -12.16
N THR A 23 -28.33 -31.63 -11.88
CA THR A 23 -27.88 -30.64 -10.89
C THR A 23 -28.50 -29.26 -11.12
N LYS A 24 -28.35 -28.69 -12.32
CA LYS A 24 -28.84 -27.33 -12.64
C LYS A 24 -30.35 -27.19 -12.49
N GLU A 25 -31.10 -28.21 -12.90
CA GLU A 25 -32.56 -28.22 -12.83
C GLU A 25 -33.04 -28.33 -11.37
N CYS A 26 -32.45 -29.24 -10.61
CA CYS A 26 -32.79 -29.45 -9.19
C CYS A 26 -32.37 -28.26 -8.31
N GLU A 27 -31.23 -27.61 -8.58
CA GLU A 27 -30.82 -26.39 -7.89
C GLU A 27 -31.78 -25.23 -8.16
N ALA A 28 -32.20 -25.03 -9.42
CA ALA A 28 -33.20 -24.01 -9.77
C ALA A 28 -34.54 -24.26 -9.05
N ARG A 29 -34.96 -25.53 -8.92
CA ARG A 29 -36.14 -25.90 -8.13
C ARG A 29 -35.95 -25.58 -6.66
N LEU A 30 -34.83 -25.95 -6.04
CA LEU A 30 -34.54 -25.64 -4.63
C LEU A 30 -34.51 -24.13 -4.37
N GLN A 31 -33.98 -23.33 -5.31
CA GLN A 31 -34.01 -21.87 -5.22
C GLN A 31 -35.44 -21.31 -5.27
N HIS A 32 -36.30 -21.85 -6.15
CA HIS A 32 -37.69 -21.45 -6.22
C HIS A 32 -38.45 -21.77 -4.91
N ILE A 33 -38.18 -22.93 -4.32
CA ILE A 33 -38.81 -23.41 -3.07
C ILE A 33 -38.25 -22.67 -1.84
N ASN A 34 -37.11 -21.97 -1.96
CA ASN A 34 -36.52 -21.26 -0.83
C ASN A 34 -37.46 -20.22 -0.19
N LYS A 35 -38.40 -19.66 -0.95
CA LYS A 35 -39.36 -18.65 -0.47
C LYS A 35 -40.60 -19.23 0.21
N THR A 36 -40.77 -20.55 0.22
CA THR A 36 -41.95 -21.20 0.80
C THR A 36 -41.84 -21.32 2.32
N ALA A 37 -42.96 -21.14 3.01
CA ALA A 37 -43.08 -21.38 4.45
C ALA A 37 -42.71 -22.84 4.79
N ASN A 38 -42.16 -23.07 5.98
CA ASN A 38 -41.67 -24.34 6.52
C ASN A 38 -40.51 -24.99 5.76
N TYR A 39 -40.02 -24.42 4.65
CA TYR A 39 -38.88 -25.00 3.92
C TYR A 39 -37.63 -25.17 4.80
N GLY A 40 -37.36 -24.21 5.70
CA GLY A 40 -36.26 -24.31 6.66
C GLY A 40 -36.43 -25.47 7.65
N ILE A 41 -37.66 -25.74 8.11
CA ILE A 41 -37.97 -26.87 8.99
C ILE A 41 -37.78 -28.19 8.23
N MET A 42 -38.23 -28.28 6.98
CA MET A 42 -38.04 -29.48 6.15
C MET A 42 -36.56 -29.80 5.96
N LEU A 43 -35.72 -28.79 5.69
CA LEU A 43 -34.27 -28.96 5.60
C LEU A 43 -33.66 -29.45 6.93
N ALA A 44 -34.11 -28.88 8.06
CA ALA A 44 -33.67 -29.28 9.39
C ALA A 44 -34.05 -30.74 9.70
N GLU A 45 -35.29 -31.16 9.42
CA GLU A 45 -35.74 -32.54 9.62
C GLU A 45 -34.99 -33.55 8.76
N ILE A 46 -34.76 -33.23 7.48
CA ILE A 46 -33.96 -34.06 6.56
C ILE A 46 -32.54 -34.23 7.12
N ALA A 47 -31.94 -33.14 7.59
CA ALA A 47 -30.60 -33.15 8.17
C ALA A 47 -30.51 -34.00 9.45
N MET A 48 -31.57 -34.03 10.26
CA MET A 48 -31.60 -34.74 11.54
C MET A 48 -31.98 -36.22 11.41
N ASN A 49 -32.50 -36.65 10.25
CA ASN A 49 -32.85 -38.04 10.01
C ASN A 49 -31.60 -38.90 9.70
N LYS A 50 -31.18 -39.71 10.67
CA LYS A 50 -30.00 -40.60 10.56
C LYS A 50 -30.14 -41.72 9.50
N MET A 51 -31.35 -41.97 8.98
CA MET A 51 -31.58 -42.95 7.90
C MET A 51 -31.24 -42.40 6.51
N ILE A 52 -31.04 -41.08 6.39
CA ILE A 52 -30.68 -40.42 5.13
C ILE A 52 -29.15 -40.41 4.98
N GLN A 53 -28.65 -40.55 3.74
CA GLN A 53 -27.22 -40.53 3.44
C GLN A 53 -26.56 -39.23 3.92
N GLN A 54 -25.32 -39.34 4.43
CA GLN A 54 -24.61 -38.21 5.05
C GLN A 54 -24.47 -37.00 4.13
N ASP A 55 -24.25 -37.21 2.82
CA ASP A 55 -24.01 -36.12 1.86
C ASP A 55 -25.29 -35.28 1.66
N LEU A 56 -26.45 -35.93 1.65
CA LEU A 56 -27.75 -35.25 1.57
C LEU A 56 -28.07 -34.50 2.87
N ARG A 57 -27.74 -35.07 4.02
CA ARG A 57 -27.89 -34.41 5.33
C ARG A 57 -27.00 -33.16 5.41
N GLN A 58 -25.76 -33.26 4.95
CA GLN A 58 -24.82 -32.14 4.90
C GLN A 58 -25.28 -31.05 3.91
N LEU A 59 -25.69 -31.43 2.70
CA LEU A 59 -26.22 -30.49 1.71
C LEU A 59 -27.46 -29.75 2.23
N SER A 60 -28.37 -30.47 2.90
CA SER A 60 -29.55 -29.89 3.54
C SER A 60 -29.19 -28.79 4.55
N LEU A 61 -28.16 -29.02 5.39
CA LEU A 61 -27.68 -28.04 6.36
C LEU A 61 -27.01 -26.83 5.70
N LEU A 62 -26.27 -27.03 4.61
CA LEU A 62 -25.66 -25.91 3.87
C LEU A 62 -26.73 -25.01 3.24
N LEU A 63 -27.78 -25.60 2.68
CA LEU A 63 -28.93 -24.83 2.18
C LEU A 63 -29.68 -24.13 3.31
N LEU A 64 -29.82 -24.78 4.48
CA LEU A 64 -30.43 -24.17 5.65
C LEU A 64 -29.62 -22.96 6.13
N LYS A 65 -28.29 -23.08 6.22
CA LYS A 65 -27.38 -21.97 6.53
C LYS A 65 -27.58 -20.79 5.56
N ASN A 66 -27.63 -21.07 4.26
CA ASN A 66 -27.84 -20.04 3.24
C ASN A 66 -29.20 -19.36 3.38
N LYS A 67 -30.25 -20.13 3.68
CA LYS A 67 -31.59 -19.60 3.98
C LYS A 67 -31.58 -18.71 5.21
N ILE A 68 -30.92 -19.12 6.30
CA ILE A 68 -30.76 -18.30 7.51
C ILE A 68 -30.08 -16.98 7.13
N LYS A 69 -28.94 -17.03 6.45
CA LYS A 69 -28.20 -15.82 6.03
C LYS A 69 -29.05 -14.87 5.16
N GLN A 70 -29.89 -15.40 4.28
CA GLN A 70 -30.67 -14.60 3.34
C GLN A 70 -32.00 -14.09 3.89
N ASN A 71 -32.66 -14.85 4.77
CA ASN A 71 -34.06 -14.61 5.11
C ASN A 71 -34.33 -14.39 6.60
N TRP A 72 -33.40 -14.67 7.51
CA TRP A 72 -33.73 -14.73 8.96
C TRP A 72 -34.20 -13.42 9.58
N ASN A 73 -33.78 -12.27 9.03
CA ASN A 73 -34.24 -10.91 9.40
C ASN A 73 -34.64 -10.08 8.16
N ASP A 74 -35.01 -10.73 7.04
CA ASP A 74 -35.45 -10.07 5.81
C ASP A 74 -36.96 -9.83 5.87
N GLY A 75 -37.40 -8.62 6.23
CA GLY A 75 -38.81 -8.34 6.55
C GLY A 75 -39.86 -8.73 5.49
N ALA A 76 -39.48 -9.00 4.24
CA ALA A 76 -40.38 -9.53 3.21
C ALA A 76 -40.49 -11.06 3.18
N ASN A 77 -39.44 -11.79 3.58
CA ASN A 77 -39.34 -13.25 3.53
C ASN A 77 -38.97 -13.88 4.89
N GLU A 78 -39.15 -13.13 5.97
CA GLU A 78 -38.77 -13.52 7.33
C GLU A 78 -39.57 -14.74 7.80
N PRO A 79 -38.92 -15.82 8.30
CA PRO A 79 -39.63 -16.91 8.92
C PRO A 79 -40.42 -16.43 10.14
N SER A 80 -41.59 -17.01 10.37
CA SER A 80 -42.38 -16.72 11.57
C SER A 80 -41.62 -17.11 12.84
N GLU A 81 -41.92 -16.45 13.96
CA GLU A 81 -41.29 -16.78 15.26
C GLU A 81 -41.48 -18.26 15.66
N GLN A 82 -42.61 -18.86 15.29
CA GLN A 82 -42.87 -20.29 15.51
C GLN A 82 -41.97 -21.18 14.64
N GLU A 83 -41.74 -20.80 13.37
CA GLU A 83 -40.80 -21.51 12.50
C GLU A 83 -39.36 -21.38 13.00
N LYS A 84 -38.94 -20.17 13.41
CA LYS A 84 -37.62 -19.92 14.00
C LYS A 84 -37.40 -20.79 15.25
N ALA A 85 -38.36 -20.83 16.17
CA ALA A 85 -38.30 -21.67 17.36
C ALA A 85 -38.18 -23.16 17.00
N THR A 86 -39.01 -23.63 16.05
CA THR A 86 -38.98 -25.04 15.61
C THR A 86 -37.64 -25.42 14.98
N ILE A 87 -37.08 -24.57 14.13
CA ILE A 87 -35.77 -24.80 13.51
C ILE A 87 -34.68 -24.94 14.60
N LYS A 88 -34.66 -24.02 15.59
CA LYS A 88 -33.72 -24.06 16.72
C LYS A 88 -33.83 -25.37 17.51
N ASP A 89 -35.04 -25.80 17.85
CA ASP A 89 -35.30 -27.03 18.61
C ASP A 89 -34.87 -28.29 17.83
N VAL A 90 -35.07 -28.31 16.51
CA VAL A 90 -34.74 -29.47 15.66
C VAL A 90 -33.24 -29.62 15.48
N ILE A 91 -32.50 -28.55 15.21
CA ILE A 91 -31.06 -28.64 14.85
C ILE A 91 -30.14 -28.77 16.06
N THR A 92 -30.50 -28.18 17.21
CA THR A 92 -29.63 -28.11 18.40
C THR A 92 -29.17 -29.50 18.89
N PRO A 93 -30.04 -30.52 18.98
CA PRO A 93 -29.61 -31.88 19.34
C PRO A 93 -28.57 -32.49 18.40
N GLY A 94 -28.47 -32.01 17.15
CA GLY A 94 -27.51 -32.56 16.21
C GLY A 94 -26.06 -32.11 16.43
N LEU A 95 -25.80 -31.23 17.41
CA LEU A 95 -24.45 -31.01 17.92
C LEU A 95 -23.83 -32.30 18.50
N SER A 96 -24.63 -33.30 18.89
CA SER A 96 -24.16 -34.63 19.31
C SER A 96 -24.04 -35.67 18.19
N ASP A 97 -24.20 -35.28 16.92
CA ASP A 97 -24.13 -36.23 15.80
C ASP A 97 -22.73 -36.89 15.72
N PRO A 98 -22.64 -38.21 15.45
CA PRO A 98 -21.36 -38.89 15.34
C PRO A 98 -20.50 -38.38 14.17
N ILE A 99 -21.09 -37.80 13.12
CA ILE A 99 -20.39 -37.33 11.93
C ILE A 99 -19.91 -35.89 12.13
N SER A 100 -18.58 -35.67 12.12
CA SER A 100 -17.97 -34.35 12.33
C SER A 100 -18.46 -33.28 11.34
N LYS A 101 -18.59 -33.64 10.05
CA LYS A 101 -19.11 -32.72 9.01
C LYS A 101 -20.53 -32.23 9.30
N ILE A 102 -21.39 -33.09 9.85
CA ILE A 102 -22.76 -32.73 10.24
C ILE A 102 -22.74 -31.80 11.45
N ARG A 103 -21.95 -32.11 12.49
CA ARG A 103 -21.78 -31.21 13.64
C ARG A 103 -21.31 -29.82 13.23
N THR A 104 -20.32 -29.74 12.34
CA THR A 104 -19.82 -28.45 11.82
C THR A 104 -20.90 -27.69 11.05
N ALA A 105 -21.66 -28.36 10.18
CA ALA A 105 -22.73 -27.70 9.42
C ALA A 105 -23.88 -27.23 10.33
N ILE A 106 -24.21 -27.98 11.40
CA ILE A 106 -25.17 -27.55 12.43
C ILE A 106 -24.63 -26.35 13.21
N ALA A 107 -23.36 -26.40 13.62
CA ALA A 107 -22.68 -25.30 14.29
C ALA A 107 -22.68 -24.02 13.42
N MET A 108 -22.53 -24.14 12.10
CA MET A 108 -22.65 -23.00 11.18
C MET A 108 -24.07 -22.41 11.15
N CYS A 109 -25.11 -23.25 11.17
CA CYS A 109 -26.50 -22.79 11.25
C CYS A 109 -26.77 -22.07 12.58
N ILE A 110 -26.41 -22.70 13.71
CA ILE A 110 -26.62 -22.14 15.05
C ILE A 110 -25.82 -20.86 15.23
N GLY A 111 -24.54 -20.84 14.84
CA GLY A 111 -23.70 -19.64 14.89
C GLY A 111 -24.30 -18.48 14.11
N LYS A 112 -24.82 -18.74 12.89
CA LYS A 112 -25.44 -17.68 12.10
C LYS A 112 -26.78 -17.20 12.66
N ILE A 113 -27.59 -18.07 13.28
CA ILE A 113 -28.77 -17.65 14.03
C ILE A 113 -28.34 -16.80 15.24
N GLY A 114 -27.27 -17.21 15.93
CA GLY A 114 -26.70 -16.52 17.08
C GLY A 114 -26.35 -15.06 16.77
N VAL A 115 -25.74 -14.78 15.62
CA VAL A 115 -25.45 -13.41 15.16
C VAL A 115 -26.70 -12.53 15.14
N TYR A 116 -27.87 -13.08 14.79
CA TYR A 116 -29.11 -12.32 14.67
C TYR A 116 -29.93 -12.24 15.95
N GLU A 117 -29.83 -13.23 16.83
CA GLU A 117 -30.75 -13.42 17.95
C GLU A 117 -30.10 -13.43 19.33
N TRP A 118 -28.83 -13.78 19.46
CA TRP A 118 -28.13 -13.73 20.75
C TRP A 118 -27.54 -12.32 20.93
N PRO A 119 -27.58 -11.71 22.12
CA PRO A 119 -28.10 -12.24 23.39
C PRO A 119 -29.60 -11.98 23.62
N GLU A 120 -30.26 -11.11 22.85
CA GLU A 120 -31.59 -10.60 23.20
C GLU A 120 -32.74 -11.61 23.01
N LYS A 121 -32.85 -12.22 21.82
CA LYS A 121 -33.93 -13.15 21.44
C LYS A 121 -33.62 -14.61 21.73
N TRP A 122 -32.34 -14.95 21.89
CA TRP A 122 -31.88 -16.28 22.31
C TRP A 122 -30.87 -16.22 23.47
N PRO A 123 -31.29 -15.72 24.66
CA PRO A 123 -30.38 -15.47 25.77
C PRO A 123 -29.72 -16.73 26.34
N SER A 124 -30.37 -17.89 26.23
CA SER A 124 -29.84 -19.15 26.76
C SER A 124 -28.77 -19.80 25.87
N LEU A 125 -28.50 -19.28 24.65
CA LEU A 125 -27.63 -19.94 23.68
C LEU A 125 -26.23 -20.21 24.22
N LEU A 126 -25.53 -19.17 24.69
CA LEU A 126 -24.16 -19.30 25.20
C LEU A 126 -24.11 -20.20 26.43
N THR A 127 -25.02 -20.01 27.39
CA THR A 127 -25.09 -20.82 28.62
C THR A 127 -25.33 -22.29 28.33
N ASN A 128 -26.21 -22.62 27.37
CA ASN A 128 -26.47 -23.99 26.97
C ASN A 128 -25.23 -24.64 26.32
N LEU A 129 -24.53 -23.91 25.46
CA LEU A 129 -23.27 -24.39 24.85
C LEU A 129 -22.20 -24.63 25.92
N ILE A 130 -22.07 -23.74 26.90
CA ILE A 130 -21.14 -23.88 28.04
C ILE A 130 -21.48 -25.11 28.88
N GLN A 131 -22.77 -25.36 29.18
CA GLN A 131 -23.19 -26.55 29.93
C GLN A 131 -22.83 -27.85 29.19
N CYS A 132 -22.85 -27.85 27.86
CA CYS A 132 -22.40 -29.00 27.07
C CYS A 132 -20.90 -29.29 27.21
N LEU A 133 -20.09 -28.31 27.65
CA LEU A 133 -18.64 -28.46 27.88
C LEU A 133 -18.30 -29.03 29.26
N ASP A 134 -19.24 -29.04 30.20
CA ASP A 134 -18.99 -29.56 31.55
C ASP A 134 -18.84 -31.08 31.51
N GLN A 135 -17.60 -31.56 31.53
CA GLN A 135 -17.27 -32.98 31.48
C GLN A 135 -17.69 -33.75 32.75
N THR A 136 -17.99 -33.06 33.85
CA THR A 136 -18.52 -33.69 35.06
C THR A 136 -19.99 -34.09 34.90
N VAL A 137 -20.73 -33.32 34.10
CA VAL A 137 -22.16 -33.52 33.83
C VAL A 137 -22.38 -34.28 32.52
N ASN A 138 -21.60 -33.98 31.48
CA ASN A 138 -21.78 -34.49 30.13
C ASN A 138 -20.61 -35.38 29.69
N LYS A 139 -20.89 -36.67 29.43
CA LYS A 139 -19.92 -37.65 28.94
C LYS A 139 -19.94 -37.85 27.42
N ASP A 140 -20.84 -37.17 26.71
CA ASP A 140 -20.95 -37.27 25.26
C ASP A 140 -19.86 -36.44 24.56
N LYS A 141 -18.81 -37.13 24.09
CA LYS A 141 -17.70 -36.52 23.35
C LYS A 141 -18.14 -35.82 22.06
N ASN A 142 -19.16 -36.32 21.37
CA ASN A 142 -19.62 -35.70 20.14
C ASN A 142 -20.30 -34.37 20.44
N LEU A 143 -21.15 -34.34 21.48
CA LEU A 143 -21.82 -33.12 21.94
C LEU A 143 -20.80 -32.08 22.40
N PHE A 144 -19.77 -32.50 23.15
CA PHE A 144 -18.66 -31.62 23.55
C PHE A 144 -17.97 -30.99 22.32
N ASN A 145 -17.56 -31.83 21.36
CA ASN A 145 -16.84 -31.39 20.16
C ASN A 145 -17.70 -30.50 19.25
N GLY A 146 -18.99 -30.83 19.10
CA GLY A 146 -19.96 -30.01 18.37
C GLY A 146 -20.18 -28.66 19.02
N SER A 147 -20.31 -28.63 20.35
CA SER A 147 -20.50 -27.39 21.11
C SER A 147 -19.27 -26.49 21.04
N MET A 148 -18.06 -27.04 21.16
CA MET A 148 -16.82 -26.27 20.96
C MET A 148 -16.70 -25.71 19.54
N LYS A 149 -17.08 -26.49 18.50
CA LYS A 149 -17.08 -25.96 17.12
C LYS A 149 -18.15 -24.88 16.94
N CYS A 150 -19.30 -25.00 17.61
CA CYS A 150 -20.33 -23.98 17.60
C CYS A 150 -19.85 -22.68 18.26
N LEU A 151 -19.13 -22.76 19.38
CA LEU A 151 -18.53 -21.59 20.03
C LEU A 151 -17.47 -20.93 19.16
N GLU A 152 -16.63 -21.71 18.50
CA GLU A 152 -15.62 -21.21 17.55
C GLU A 152 -16.25 -20.37 16.42
N ILE A 153 -17.38 -20.82 15.88
CA ILE A 153 -18.10 -20.10 14.81
C ILE A 153 -18.89 -18.92 15.38
N LEU A 154 -19.52 -19.08 16.56
CA LEU A 154 -20.30 -18.03 17.20
C LEU A 154 -19.41 -16.86 17.61
N CYS A 155 -18.16 -17.13 18.01
CA CYS A 155 -17.21 -16.12 18.47
C CYS A 155 -16.38 -15.49 17.34
N ASP A 156 -16.89 -15.46 16.10
CA ASP A 156 -16.25 -14.74 14.99
C ASP A 156 -16.39 -13.23 15.23
N PRO A 157 -15.30 -12.49 15.56
CA PRO A 157 -15.38 -11.09 15.93
C PRO A 157 -15.97 -10.19 14.84
N ARG A 158 -15.93 -10.60 13.56
CA ARG A 158 -16.46 -9.82 12.43
C ARG A 158 -17.99 -9.73 12.44
N GLU A 159 -18.65 -10.64 13.16
CA GLU A 159 -20.10 -10.77 13.22
C GLU A 159 -20.65 -10.44 14.62
N LEU A 160 -19.80 -9.95 15.53
CA LEU A 160 -20.17 -9.65 16.92
C LEU A 160 -20.24 -8.14 17.21
N ASP A 161 -21.19 -7.75 18.04
CA ASP A 161 -21.27 -6.42 18.66
C ASP A 161 -20.52 -6.33 20.01
N GLU A 162 -20.34 -5.12 20.54
CA GLU A 162 -19.63 -4.92 21.81
C GLU A 162 -20.31 -5.63 22.99
N SER A 163 -21.64 -5.67 23.03
CA SER A 163 -22.39 -6.29 24.14
C SER A 163 -22.18 -7.80 24.17
N GLN A 164 -22.14 -8.43 23.00
CA GLN A 164 -21.85 -9.84 22.80
C GLN A 164 -20.41 -10.17 23.21
N ILE A 165 -19.43 -9.35 22.79
CA ILE A 165 -18.02 -9.52 23.15
C ILE A 165 -17.86 -9.40 24.68
N GLN A 166 -18.47 -8.41 25.31
CA GLN A 166 -18.48 -8.27 26.76
C GLN A 166 -19.02 -9.54 27.45
N HIS A 167 -20.12 -10.11 26.93
CA HIS A 167 -20.68 -11.33 27.49
C HIS A 167 -19.75 -12.54 27.33
N ILE A 168 -19.03 -12.65 26.20
CA ILE A 168 -18.00 -13.67 25.97
C ILE A 168 -16.87 -13.54 26.98
N ILE A 169 -16.34 -12.33 27.21
CA ILE A 169 -15.24 -12.11 28.16
C ILE A 169 -15.67 -12.52 29.58
N VAL A 170 -16.85 -12.11 30.02
CA VAL A 170 -17.31 -12.34 31.39
C VAL A 170 -17.70 -13.80 31.64
N VAL A 171 -18.36 -14.45 30.67
CA VAL A 171 -18.98 -15.77 30.89
C VAL A 171 -18.16 -16.91 30.31
N LEU A 172 -17.58 -16.74 29.12
CA LEU A 172 -16.90 -17.82 28.40
C LEU A 172 -15.42 -17.95 28.76
N PHE A 173 -14.70 -16.83 28.92
CA PHE A 173 -13.26 -16.89 29.22
C PHE A 173 -12.92 -17.63 30.52
N PRO A 174 -13.67 -17.49 31.64
CA PRO A 174 -13.42 -18.28 32.84
C PRO A 174 -13.59 -19.79 32.64
N VAL A 175 -14.55 -20.19 31.80
CA VAL A 175 -14.78 -21.60 31.43
C VAL A 175 -13.59 -22.12 30.62
N PHE A 176 -13.11 -21.34 29.66
CA PHE A 176 -11.92 -21.66 28.88
C PHE A 176 -10.67 -21.84 29.74
N ILE A 177 -10.44 -20.96 30.72
CA ILE A 177 -9.36 -21.14 31.70
C ILE A 177 -9.51 -22.47 32.45
N THR A 178 -10.71 -22.80 32.91
CA THR A 178 -10.97 -24.06 33.64
C THR A 178 -10.65 -25.28 32.77
N LEU A 179 -11.03 -25.24 31.49
CA LEU A 179 -10.71 -26.30 30.53
C LEU A 179 -9.20 -26.40 30.27
N LEU A 180 -8.51 -25.29 30.05
CA LEU A 180 -7.05 -25.26 29.84
C LEU A 180 -6.25 -25.75 31.06
N LYS A 181 -6.79 -25.55 32.27
CA LYS A 181 -6.19 -26.05 33.53
C LYS A 181 -6.33 -27.55 33.71
N SER A 182 -7.23 -28.21 32.98
CA SER A 182 -7.46 -29.66 33.11
C SER A 182 -6.40 -30.48 32.39
N ASP A 183 -5.87 -31.52 33.04
CA ASP A 183 -4.74 -32.30 32.49
C ASP A 183 -5.11 -33.19 31.28
N ASN A 184 -6.41 -33.42 31.04
CA ASN A 184 -6.92 -34.35 30.02
C ASN A 184 -7.54 -33.66 28.79
N ILE A 185 -7.37 -32.35 28.63
CA ILE A 185 -7.97 -31.60 27.52
C ILE A 185 -7.22 -31.85 26.20
N GLU A 186 -7.94 -32.24 25.15
CA GLU A 186 -7.38 -32.53 23.83
C GLU A 186 -6.76 -31.28 23.18
N TYR A 187 -5.62 -31.42 22.48
CA TYR A 187 -4.91 -30.33 21.80
C TYR A 187 -5.81 -29.53 20.84
N SER A 188 -6.67 -30.23 20.08
CA SER A 188 -7.63 -29.63 19.16
C SER A 188 -8.60 -28.65 19.83
N ILE A 189 -8.87 -28.84 21.12
CA ILE A 189 -9.75 -27.99 21.92
C ILE A 189 -8.99 -26.80 22.47
N GLN A 190 -7.75 -27.02 22.93
CA GLN A 190 -6.86 -25.95 23.35
C GLN A 190 -6.62 -24.94 22.22
N LEU A 191 -6.38 -25.44 21.00
CA LEU A 191 -6.24 -24.62 19.80
C LEU A 191 -7.44 -23.71 19.57
N LYS A 192 -8.65 -24.27 19.64
CA LYS A 192 -9.89 -23.49 19.48
C LYS A 192 -10.02 -22.42 20.55
N ILE A 193 -9.70 -22.75 21.80
CA ILE A 193 -9.75 -21.79 22.91
C ILE A 193 -8.78 -20.63 22.66
N ILE A 194 -7.54 -20.92 22.30
CA ILE A 194 -6.52 -19.90 22.03
C ILE A 194 -6.90 -19.05 20.81
N ASN A 195 -7.38 -19.67 19.72
CA ASN A 195 -7.83 -18.93 18.55
C ASN A 195 -9.03 -18.02 18.83
N ILE A 196 -10.02 -18.49 19.59
CA ILE A 196 -11.16 -17.65 19.99
C ILE A 196 -10.69 -16.47 20.86
N PHE A 197 -9.87 -16.74 21.88
CA PHE A 197 -9.31 -15.69 22.73
C PHE A 197 -8.53 -14.66 21.90
N LYS A 198 -7.60 -15.13 21.06
CA LYS A 198 -6.78 -14.32 20.18
C LYS A 198 -7.63 -13.41 19.29
N ASN A 199 -8.58 -13.98 18.55
CA ASN A 199 -9.41 -13.23 17.60
C ASN A 199 -10.26 -12.16 18.30
N ILE A 200 -10.82 -12.47 19.47
CA ILE A 200 -11.59 -11.51 20.27
C ILE A 200 -10.68 -10.38 20.79
N VAL A 201 -9.50 -10.72 21.34
CA VAL A 201 -8.56 -9.73 21.87
C VAL A 201 -8.05 -8.82 20.75
N ILE A 202 -7.60 -9.38 19.63
CA ILE A 202 -7.14 -8.60 18.48
C ILE A 202 -8.23 -7.62 18.03
N GLN A 203 -9.49 -8.06 17.94
CA GLN A 203 -10.58 -7.17 17.56
C GLN A 203 -10.79 -6.02 18.56
N ILE A 204 -10.71 -6.30 19.87
CA ILE A 204 -10.84 -5.27 20.92
C ILE A 204 -9.73 -4.23 20.79
N LEU A 205 -8.50 -4.69 20.55
CA LEU A 205 -7.32 -3.84 20.42
C LEU A 205 -7.35 -3.02 19.13
N MET A 206 -7.64 -3.64 17.99
CA MET A 206 -7.77 -2.95 16.69
C MET A 206 -8.87 -1.89 16.71
N ASN A 207 -10.00 -2.17 17.35
CA ASN A 207 -11.10 -1.20 17.49
C ASN A 207 -10.85 -0.15 18.58
N GLN A 208 -9.76 -0.28 19.36
CA GLN A 208 -9.42 0.58 20.50
C GLN A 208 -10.60 0.78 21.47
N SER A 209 -11.43 -0.25 21.67
CA SER A 209 -12.65 -0.13 22.49
C SER A 209 -12.28 -0.01 23.97
N ARG A 210 -12.43 1.21 24.50
CA ARG A 210 -12.15 1.53 25.92
C ARG A 210 -13.02 0.70 26.86
N THR A 211 -14.30 0.55 26.55
CA THR A 211 -15.28 -0.20 27.34
C THR A 211 -14.86 -1.67 27.45
N LEU A 212 -14.57 -2.31 26.33
CA LEU A 212 -14.19 -3.73 26.31
C LEU A 212 -12.81 -3.96 26.94
N THR A 213 -11.89 -3.00 26.82
CA THR A 213 -10.59 -3.06 27.49
C THR A 213 -10.75 -3.07 29.02
N LYS A 214 -11.64 -2.24 29.58
CA LYS A 214 -11.95 -2.25 31.03
C LYS A 214 -12.53 -3.60 31.47
N VAL A 215 -13.36 -4.22 30.64
CA VAL A 215 -13.93 -5.57 30.91
C VAL A 215 -12.86 -6.67 30.81
N LEU A 216 -11.93 -6.54 29.87
CA LEU A 216 -10.87 -7.53 29.64
C LEU A 216 -9.82 -7.52 30.76
N ALA A 217 -9.50 -6.34 31.31
CA ALA A 217 -8.39 -6.16 32.25
C ALA A 217 -8.39 -7.10 33.48
N PRO A 218 -9.50 -7.32 34.21
CA PRO A 218 -9.53 -8.23 35.36
C PRO A 218 -9.24 -9.70 34.99
N VAL A 219 -9.43 -10.06 33.73
CA VAL A 219 -9.27 -11.42 33.23
C VAL A 219 -7.81 -11.68 32.81
N ILE A 220 -7.06 -10.65 32.43
CA ILE A 220 -5.68 -10.74 31.95
C ILE A 220 -4.73 -11.50 32.88
N PRO A 221 -4.66 -11.24 34.21
CA PRO A 221 -3.68 -11.90 35.08
C PRO A 221 -3.76 -13.44 35.03
N VAL A 222 -4.98 -13.97 35.00
CA VAL A 222 -5.22 -15.43 34.97
C VAL A 222 -4.85 -16.03 33.62
N TRP A 223 -5.09 -15.29 32.52
CA TRP A 223 -4.67 -15.72 31.18
C TRP A 223 -3.15 -15.66 31.03
N MET A 224 -2.49 -14.64 31.56
CA MET A 224 -1.03 -14.55 31.54
C MET A 224 -0.42 -15.75 32.29
N GLU A 225 -0.92 -16.11 33.47
CA GLU A 225 -0.48 -17.33 34.17
C GLU A 225 -0.62 -18.59 33.29
N GLN A 226 -1.75 -18.75 32.59
CA GLN A 226 -1.95 -19.89 31.70
C GLN A 226 -1.08 -19.85 30.45
N PHE A 227 -0.84 -18.67 29.86
CA PHE A 227 0.12 -18.48 28.77
C PHE A 227 1.51 -18.93 29.18
N GLY A 228 1.97 -18.54 30.38
CA GLY A 228 3.22 -19.03 30.94
C GLY A 228 3.28 -20.56 31.04
N ARG A 229 2.19 -21.22 31.46
CA ARG A 229 2.12 -22.71 31.49
C ARG A 229 2.18 -23.33 30.10
N LEU A 230 1.48 -22.75 29.11
CA LEU A 230 1.46 -23.25 27.73
C LEU A 230 2.82 -23.08 27.03
N LEU A 231 3.49 -21.95 27.27
CA LEU A 231 4.83 -21.67 26.74
C LEU A 231 5.90 -22.57 27.36
N ASN A 232 5.73 -23.01 28.61
CA ASN A 232 6.67 -23.93 29.27
C ASN A 232 6.50 -25.40 28.85
N ARG A 233 5.49 -25.75 28.06
CA ARG A 233 5.35 -27.12 27.53
C ARG A 233 6.39 -27.37 26.45
N ARG A 234 6.90 -28.59 26.39
CA ARG A 234 7.92 -29.04 25.43
C ARG A 234 7.43 -30.28 24.71
N VAL A 235 7.82 -30.41 23.45
CA VAL A 235 7.56 -31.59 22.64
C VAL A 235 8.55 -32.70 23.01
N SER A 236 8.10 -33.96 22.96
CA SER A 236 8.91 -35.10 23.40
C SER A 236 10.05 -35.46 22.44
N GLY A 237 10.04 -34.88 21.23
CA GLY A 237 11.02 -35.09 20.16
C GLY A 237 10.37 -34.99 18.78
N PRO A 238 11.13 -35.29 17.69
CA PRO A 238 10.63 -35.16 16.31
C PRO A 238 9.52 -36.15 15.93
N HIS A 239 9.28 -37.17 16.76
CA HIS A 239 8.22 -38.17 16.55
C HIS A 239 6.99 -37.94 17.44
N ASP A 240 6.91 -36.78 18.10
CA ASP A 240 5.72 -36.42 18.87
C ASP A 240 4.54 -36.23 17.90
N LYS A 241 3.44 -36.96 18.16
CA LYS A 241 2.27 -36.93 17.29
C LYS A 241 1.59 -35.55 17.27
N PHE A 242 1.70 -34.80 18.37
CA PHE A 242 1.00 -33.52 18.56
C PHE A 242 1.96 -32.32 18.45
N ILE A 243 3.09 -32.51 17.77
CA ILE A 243 4.17 -31.52 17.70
C ILE A 243 3.69 -30.20 17.06
N ASN A 244 2.96 -30.30 15.95
CA ASN A 244 2.47 -29.14 15.21
C ASN A 244 1.32 -28.45 15.95
N GLU A 245 0.43 -29.19 16.61
CA GLU A 245 -0.60 -28.61 17.47
C GLU A 245 0.00 -27.84 18.65
N GLN A 246 1.08 -28.36 19.25
CA GLN A 246 1.80 -27.66 20.30
C GLN A 246 2.45 -26.37 19.80
N PHE A 247 3.08 -26.40 18.61
CA PHE A 247 3.60 -25.18 17.98
C PHE A 247 2.51 -24.16 17.75
N THR A 248 1.37 -24.57 17.20
CA THR A 248 0.25 -23.68 16.91
C THR A 248 -0.31 -23.01 18.17
N ILE A 249 -0.42 -23.76 19.28
CA ILE A 249 -0.83 -23.18 20.57
C ILE A 249 0.19 -22.11 21.02
N GLN A 250 1.48 -22.41 20.91
CA GLN A 250 2.54 -21.49 21.31
C GLN A 250 2.57 -20.24 20.43
N THR A 251 2.43 -20.39 19.11
CA THR A 251 2.31 -19.29 18.15
C THR A 251 1.14 -18.38 18.50
N GLY A 252 -0.06 -18.95 18.71
CA GLY A 252 -1.24 -18.15 19.07
C GLY A 252 -1.11 -17.41 20.39
N VAL A 253 -0.41 -17.98 21.37
CA VAL A 253 -0.08 -17.29 22.63
C VAL A 253 0.88 -16.14 22.39
N ILE A 254 1.93 -16.34 21.61
CA ILE A 254 2.95 -15.32 21.33
C ILE A 254 2.34 -14.16 20.54
N GLU A 255 1.54 -14.43 19.52
CA GLU A 255 0.80 -13.41 18.77
C GLU A 255 -0.11 -12.58 19.69
N CYS A 256 -0.82 -13.21 20.64
CA CYS A 256 -1.60 -12.46 21.64
C CYS A 256 -0.72 -11.52 22.47
N LEU A 257 0.44 -12.01 22.93
CA LEU A 257 1.37 -11.21 23.72
C LEU A 257 1.93 -10.04 22.91
N SER A 258 2.28 -10.25 21.64
CA SER A 258 2.72 -9.18 20.72
C SER A 258 1.69 -8.06 20.64
N GLN A 259 0.41 -8.43 20.49
CA GLN A 259 -0.69 -7.48 20.39
C GLN A 259 -0.91 -6.71 21.70
N PHE A 260 -0.82 -7.39 22.85
CA PHE A 260 -0.89 -6.72 24.15
C PHE A 260 0.26 -5.73 24.38
N ILE A 261 1.49 -6.07 23.97
CA ILE A 261 2.64 -5.19 24.12
C ILE A 261 2.54 -3.98 23.22
N SER A 262 2.17 -4.19 21.95
CA SER A 262 2.01 -3.10 20.97
C SER A 262 1.00 -2.06 21.45
N ASN A 263 -0.12 -2.50 22.04
CA ASN A 263 -1.20 -1.61 22.47
C ASN A 263 -1.05 -1.11 23.92
N TYR A 264 -0.50 -1.91 24.84
CA TYR A 264 -0.42 -1.59 26.28
C TYR A 264 0.95 -1.90 26.91
N PRO A 265 2.05 -1.32 26.40
CA PRO A 265 3.41 -1.72 26.78
C PRO A 265 3.76 -1.45 28.25
N LYS A 266 3.21 -0.38 28.86
CA LYS A 266 3.42 -0.06 30.29
C LYS A 266 2.78 -1.11 31.19
N LYS A 267 1.53 -1.50 30.91
CA LYS A 267 0.77 -2.48 31.71
C LYS A 267 1.33 -3.89 31.55
N MET A 268 1.87 -4.21 30.37
CA MET A 268 2.45 -5.52 30.10
C MET A 268 3.87 -5.72 30.62
N ALA A 269 4.59 -4.65 30.99
CA ALA A 269 5.99 -4.74 31.43
C ALA A 269 6.21 -5.69 32.63
N SER A 270 5.29 -5.73 33.61
CA SER A 270 5.40 -6.63 34.77
C SER A 270 5.21 -8.11 34.39
N TYR A 271 4.23 -8.41 33.54
CA TYR A 271 4.01 -9.77 33.02
C TYR A 271 5.18 -10.23 32.15
N MET A 272 5.79 -9.31 31.40
CA MET A 272 6.91 -9.59 30.52
C MET A 272 8.12 -10.17 31.23
N ILE A 273 8.43 -9.70 32.45
CA ILE A 273 9.52 -10.23 33.27
C ILE A 273 9.36 -11.75 33.48
N SER A 274 8.12 -12.22 33.67
CA SER A 274 7.82 -13.65 33.86
C SER A 274 7.77 -14.46 32.55
N MET A 275 7.53 -13.82 31.40
CA MET A 275 7.36 -14.49 30.11
C MET A 275 8.64 -14.59 29.27
N ILE A 276 9.59 -13.67 29.48
CA ILE A 276 10.85 -13.66 28.72
C ILE A 276 11.60 -14.98 28.84
N THR A 277 11.72 -15.54 30.05
CA THR A 277 12.43 -16.81 30.24
C THR A 277 11.77 -17.96 29.48
N PRO A 278 10.45 -18.24 29.63
CA PRO A 278 9.76 -19.25 28.84
C PRO A 278 9.94 -19.09 27.32
N ILE A 279 9.79 -17.88 26.79
CA ILE A 279 9.91 -17.59 25.35
C ILE A 279 11.35 -17.79 24.88
N TRP A 280 12.33 -17.29 25.64
CA TRP A 280 13.74 -17.50 25.36
C TRP A 280 14.10 -18.98 25.34
N THR A 281 13.62 -19.74 26.32
CA THR A 281 13.87 -21.18 26.37
C THR A 281 13.23 -21.90 25.18
N LEU A 282 12.06 -21.49 24.69
CA LEU A 282 11.50 -22.03 23.44
C LEU A 282 12.40 -21.75 22.23
N PHE A 283 12.86 -20.50 22.11
CA PHE A 283 13.72 -20.06 21.02
C PHE A 283 15.07 -20.79 21.00
N VAL A 284 15.58 -21.23 22.15
CA VAL A 284 16.82 -22.01 22.23
C VAL A 284 16.56 -23.51 22.03
N ASP A 285 15.60 -24.09 22.75
CA ASP A 285 15.36 -25.54 22.80
C ASP A 285 14.89 -26.12 21.45
N TYR A 286 14.21 -25.32 20.63
CA TYR A 286 13.69 -25.79 19.34
C TYR A 286 14.67 -25.66 18.18
N TYR A 287 15.84 -25.03 18.35
CA TYR A 287 16.83 -24.94 17.28
C TYR A 287 17.34 -26.31 16.82
N PRO A 288 17.70 -27.26 17.69
CA PRO A 288 18.14 -28.60 17.25
C PRO A 288 17.07 -29.36 16.44
N LEU A 289 15.79 -29.06 16.67
CA LEU A 289 14.70 -29.63 15.88
C LEU A 289 14.61 -28.95 14.51
N TYR A 290 14.60 -27.61 14.49
CA TYR A 290 14.59 -26.81 13.26
C TYR A 290 15.78 -27.15 12.35
N GLU A 291 16.98 -27.28 12.93
CA GLU A 291 18.19 -27.66 12.21
C GLU A 291 18.04 -29.01 11.51
N ARG A 292 17.41 -30.00 12.16
CA ARG A 292 17.21 -31.33 11.58
C ARG A 292 16.04 -31.40 10.59
N SER A 293 14.96 -30.64 10.82
CA SER A 293 13.75 -30.71 9.99
C SER A 293 13.74 -29.76 8.81
N GLU A 294 14.38 -28.58 8.92
CA GLU A 294 14.33 -27.53 7.90
C GLU A 294 15.70 -27.30 7.24
N ILE A 295 16.80 -27.30 8.02
CA ILE A 295 18.14 -26.99 7.48
C ILE A 295 18.77 -28.21 6.77
N TRP A 296 18.77 -29.38 7.41
CA TRP A 296 19.44 -30.59 6.89
C TRP A 296 18.49 -31.68 6.41
N VAL A 297 17.23 -31.70 6.87
CA VAL A 297 16.20 -32.70 6.53
C VAL A 297 16.72 -34.15 6.71
N ASP A 298 17.35 -34.44 7.85
CA ASP A 298 17.99 -35.74 8.15
C ASP A 298 16.95 -36.80 8.57
N GLY A 299 16.19 -37.31 7.60
CA GLY A 299 15.18 -38.37 7.79
C GLY A 299 13.94 -37.94 8.59
N VAL A 300 13.82 -36.67 8.95
CA VAL A 300 12.62 -36.06 9.53
C VAL A 300 11.80 -35.47 8.40
N ILE A 301 10.78 -36.19 7.95
CA ILE A 301 9.85 -35.68 6.94
C ILE A 301 8.94 -34.66 7.64
N PRO A 302 8.84 -33.41 7.14
CA PRO A 302 7.85 -32.46 7.62
C PRO A 302 6.47 -33.09 7.55
N VAL A 303 5.79 -33.22 8.69
CA VAL A 303 4.44 -33.79 8.73
C VAL A 303 3.52 -32.81 8.02
N ALA A 304 2.86 -33.26 6.94
CA ALA A 304 1.83 -32.48 6.26
C ALA A 304 0.83 -31.94 7.31
N THR A 305 0.66 -30.63 7.35
CA THR A 305 -0.21 -29.97 8.32
C THR A 305 -1.65 -30.01 7.84
N ASP A 306 -2.56 -30.41 8.71
CA ASP A 306 -3.99 -30.18 8.52
C ASP A 306 -4.28 -28.65 8.50
N GLU A 307 -5.38 -28.23 7.88
CA GLU A 307 -5.81 -26.82 7.86
C GLU A 307 -5.85 -26.23 9.28
N GLY A 308 -5.15 -25.12 9.50
CA GLY A 308 -5.14 -24.37 10.76
C GLY A 308 -4.13 -24.84 11.81
N VAL A 309 -3.15 -25.68 11.43
CA VAL A 309 -2.02 -26.07 12.28
C VAL A 309 -0.72 -25.54 11.68
N THR A 310 0.11 -24.88 12.48
CA THR A 310 1.39 -24.29 12.09
C THR A 310 2.56 -25.26 12.27
N ARG A 311 3.62 -25.00 11.52
CA ARG A 311 4.92 -25.68 11.65
C ARG A 311 5.84 -24.89 12.59
N ILE A 312 7.05 -25.41 12.78
CA ILE A 312 8.08 -24.79 13.63
C ILE A 312 8.51 -23.42 13.11
N ASP A 313 8.57 -23.23 11.80
CA ASP A 313 8.89 -21.98 11.12
C ASP A 313 7.96 -20.83 11.55
N SER A 314 6.64 -21.03 11.53
CA SER A 314 5.68 -19.99 11.93
C SER A 314 5.82 -19.62 13.41
N LEU A 315 6.15 -20.60 14.27
CA LEU A 315 6.43 -20.32 15.67
C LEU A 315 7.68 -19.44 15.82
N ILE A 316 8.77 -19.75 15.13
CA ILE A 316 10.01 -18.96 15.19
C ILE A 316 9.79 -17.55 14.62
N ALA A 317 9.04 -17.41 13.53
CA ALA A 317 8.65 -16.10 12.99
C ALA A 317 7.78 -15.31 13.98
N SER A 318 6.83 -15.95 14.68
CA SER A 318 6.04 -15.23 15.70
C SER A 318 6.88 -14.78 16.90
N ILE A 319 7.92 -15.54 17.26
CA ILE A 319 8.88 -15.15 18.31
C ILE A 319 9.69 -13.93 17.87
N SER A 320 10.14 -13.87 16.61
CA SER A 320 10.92 -12.73 16.12
C SER A 320 10.08 -11.45 16.12
N GLU A 321 8.84 -11.52 15.62
CA GLU A 321 7.88 -10.41 15.66
C GLU A 321 7.57 -9.94 17.08
N PHE A 322 7.33 -10.87 17.99
CA PHE A 322 7.12 -10.54 19.40
C PHE A 322 8.28 -9.74 19.98
N ILE A 323 9.53 -10.12 19.67
CA ILE A 323 10.70 -9.38 20.14
C ILE A 323 10.74 -7.99 19.50
N MET A 324 10.43 -7.84 18.20
CA MET A 324 10.34 -6.54 17.52
C MET A 324 9.36 -5.60 18.25
N TYR A 325 8.14 -6.07 18.55
CA TYR A 325 7.17 -5.30 19.33
C TYR A 325 7.64 -4.99 20.76
N ALA A 326 8.44 -5.87 21.37
CA ALA A 326 8.90 -5.69 22.74
C ALA A 326 10.09 -4.72 22.88
N ILE A 327 10.94 -4.56 21.85
CA ILE A 327 12.11 -3.68 21.90
C ILE A 327 11.82 -2.22 21.54
N GLY A 328 10.67 -1.91 20.93
CA GLY A 328 10.26 -0.55 20.61
C GLY A 328 9.95 0.30 21.86
N PRO A 329 8.94 -0.06 22.67
CA PRO A 329 8.48 0.75 23.79
C PRO A 329 9.52 0.90 24.91
N LYS A 330 9.70 2.12 25.44
CA LYS A 330 10.69 2.43 26.51
C LYS A 330 10.52 1.56 27.77
N SER A 331 9.30 1.15 28.11
CA SER A 331 8.99 0.35 29.32
C SER A 331 9.49 -1.09 29.23
N THR A 332 9.45 -1.70 28.05
CA THR A 332 9.87 -3.09 27.82
C THR A 332 11.29 -3.18 27.26
N LYS A 333 11.73 -2.18 26.49
CA LYS A 333 13.07 -2.10 25.86
C LYS A 333 14.22 -2.35 26.83
N LYS A 334 14.18 -1.75 28.02
CA LYS A 334 15.23 -1.94 29.06
C LYS A 334 15.35 -3.39 29.52
N ILE A 335 14.25 -4.14 29.50
CA ILE A 335 14.23 -5.55 29.93
C ILE A 335 15.02 -6.42 28.93
N PHE A 336 14.96 -6.11 27.64
CA PHE A 336 15.65 -6.87 26.58
C PHE A 336 17.12 -6.50 26.39
N GLU A 337 17.54 -5.32 26.86
CA GLU A 337 18.88 -4.77 26.59
C GLU A 337 20.02 -5.70 27.06
N ALA A 338 19.84 -6.39 28.19
CA ALA A 338 20.83 -7.34 28.72
C ALA A 338 20.90 -8.66 27.93
N HIS A 339 19.87 -8.97 27.13
CA HIS A 339 19.71 -10.24 26.43
C HIS A 339 19.96 -10.14 24.92
N LEU A 340 20.12 -8.94 24.36
CA LEU A 340 20.31 -8.70 22.93
C LEU A 340 21.41 -9.58 22.31
N GLY A 341 22.58 -9.66 22.95
CA GLY A 341 23.69 -10.46 22.42
C GLY A 341 23.35 -11.95 22.29
N ALA A 342 22.56 -12.50 23.21
CA ALA A 342 22.10 -13.88 23.13
C ALA A 342 21.05 -14.04 22.02
N VAL A 343 20.08 -13.12 21.95
CA VAL A 343 19.05 -13.09 20.91
C VAL A 343 19.67 -13.07 19.52
N ILE A 344 20.60 -12.15 19.28
CA ILE A 344 21.30 -12.01 17.99
C ILE A 344 22.00 -13.31 17.60
N LYS A 345 22.75 -13.93 18.52
CA LYS A 345 23.46 -15.19 18.26
C LYS A 345 22.49 -16.32 17.91
N GLN A 346 21.37 -16.41 18.62
CA GLN A 346 20.37 -17.44 18.34
C GLN A 346 19.65 -17.19 17.01
N SER A 347 19.34 -15.92 16.69
CA SER A 347 18.78 -15.53 15.40
C SER A 347 19.66 -15.96 14.23
N LEU A 348 20.98 -15.74 14.32
CA LEU A 348 21.92 -16.13 13.26
C LEU A 348 21.94 -17.64 12.96
N LEU A 349 21.58 -18.48 13.93
CA LEU A 349 21.46 -19.92 13.72
C LEU A 349 20.22 -20.28 12.90
N TYR A 350 19.09 -19.60 13.15
CA TYR A 350 17.83 -19.81 12.40
C TYR A 350 17.83 -19.16 11.02
N ILE A 351 18.66 -18.13 10.79
CA ILE A 351 18.75 -17.43 9.49
C ILE A 351 19.36 -18.31 8.40
N GLN A 352 20.06 -19.40 8.73
CA GLN A 352 20.68 -20.30 7.74
C GLN A 352 19.71 -20.74 6.63
N MET A 353 20.21 -20.81 5.39
CA MET A 353 19.44 -21.36 4.27
C MET A 353 18.94 -22.77 4.60
N THR A 354 17.63 -22.97 4.47
CA THR A 354 16.98 -24.27 4.59
C THR A 354 17.34 -25.16 3.40
N TYR A 355 17.06 -26.45 3.51
CA TYR A 355 17.21 -27.37 2.39
C TYR A 355 16.33 -26.94 1.20
N GLU A 356 15.06 -26.58 1.47
CA GLU A 356 14.11 -26.10 0.47
C GLU A 356 14.60 -24.81 -0.22
N LEU A 357 15.11 -23.82 0.52
CA LEU A 357 15.68 -22.61 -0.08
C LEU A 357 16.92 -22.90 -0.92
N THR A 358 17.69 -23.94 -0.58
CA THR A 358 18.85 -24.36 -1.38
C THR A 358 18.38 -24.93 -2.72
N ASP A 359 17.38 -25.81 -2.71
CA ASP A 359 16.81 -26.40 -3.93
C ASP A 359 16.15 -25.32 -4.81
N LEU A 360 15.35 -24.42 -4.21
CA LEU A 360 14.76 -23.29 -4.94
C LEU A 360 15.81 -22.37 -5.54
N TRP A 361 16.90 -22.07 -4.83
CA TRP A 361 17.97 -21.25 -5.40
C TRP A 361 18.64 -21.93 -6.60
N ILE A 362 18.74 -23.26 -6.64
CA ILE A 362 19.37 -23.99 -7.76
C ILE A 362 18.39 -24.12 -8.93
N ASP A 363 17.17 -24.58 -8.67
CA ASP A 363 16.23 -25.04 -9.71
C ASP A 363 15.21 -23.97 -10.12
N GLU A 364 14.76 -23.12 -9.19
CA GLU A 364 13.61 -22.21 -9.37
C GLU A 364 13.88 -20.81 -8.75
N PRO A 365 14.84 -20.04 -9.28
CA PRO A 365 15.29 -18.80 -8.65
C PRO A 365 14.19 -17.74 -8.53
N SER A 366 13.19 -17.71 -9.41
CA SER A 366 12.04 -16.80 -9.26
C SER A 366 11.27 -17.08 -7.96
N GLN A 367 11.01 -18.34 -7.64
CA GLN A 367 10.35 -18.73 -6.39
C GLN A 367 11.27 -18.50 -5.18
N PHE A 368 12.59 -18.69 -5.34
CA PHE A 368 13.55 -18.33 -4.29
C PHE A 368 13.47 -16.83 -3.94
N LEU A 369 13.34 -15.95 -4.94
CA LEU A 369 13.20 -14.52 -4.72
C LEU A 369 11.89 -14.16 -4.02
N GLU A 370 10.79 -14.81 -4.41
CA GLU A 370 9.52 -14.68 -3.72
C GLU A 370 9.69 -15.04 -2.25
N GLN A 371 10.26 -16.21 -1.93
CA GLN A 371 10.46 -16.68 -0.54
C GLN A 371 11.39 -15.79 0.32
N GLU A 372 12.33 -15.07 -0.28
CA GLU A 372 13.22 -14.13 0.40
C GLU A 372 12.64 -12.70 0.49
N ASP A 373 11.45 -12.44 -0.07
CA ASP A 373 10.77 -11.15 0.01
C ASP A 373 10.36 -10.80 1.45
N GLU A 374 10.41 -9.52 1.81
CA GLU A 374 10.08 -9.03 3.17
C GLU A 374 8.62 -9.29 3.55
N SER A 375 7.72 -9.43 2.57
CA SER A 375 6.31 -9.76 2.79
C SER A 375 6.07 -11.21 3.24
N ASN A 376 7.06 -12.09 3.09
CA ASN A 376 6.90 -13.50 3.42
C ASN A 376 7.15 -13.84 4.89
N TYR A 377 6.23 -14.64 5.44
CA TYR A 377 6.25 -15.05 6.84
C TYR A 377 7.19 -16.24 7.09
N HIS A 378 8.50 -16.02 6.98
CA HIS A 378 9.53 -17.04 7.18
C HIS A 378 10.55 -16.62 8.27
N PRO A 379 11.09 -17.55 9.09
CA PRO A 379 12.08 -17.25 10.12
C PRO A 379 13.28 -16.47 9.60
N ARG A 380 13.81 -16.84 8.44
CA ARG A 380 15.00 -16.21 7.86
C ARG A 380 14.79 -14.72 7.59
N VAL A 381 13.67 -14.36 6.98
CA VAL A 381 13.32 -12.96 6.65
C VAL A 381 13.00 -12.19 7.94
N SER A 382 12.05 -12.69 8.74
CA SER A 382 11.61 -12.02 9.97
C SER A 382 12.73 -11.83 11.01
N LEU A 383 13.71 -12.74 11.09
CA LEU A 383 14.85 -12.59 11.98
C LEU A 383 15.89 -11.59 11.45
N VAL A 384 16.06 -11.46 10.14
CA VAL A 384 16.90 -10.38 9.56
C VAL A 384 16.26 -9.02 9.86
N LEU A 385 14.94 -8.88 9.71
CA LEU A 385 14.20 -7.68 10.11
C LEU A 385 14.36 -7.39 11.60
N LEU A 386 14.26 -8.41 12.47
CA LEU A 386 14.53 -8.24 13.90
C LEU A 386 15.94 -7.70 14.17
N LEU A 387 16.97 -8.17 13.44
CA LEU A 387 18.33 -7.67 13.61
C LEU A 387 18.49 -6.21 13.13
N LYS A 388 17.77 -5.82 12.07
CA LYS A 388 17.67 -4.43 11.61
C LYS A 388 16.99 -3.56 12.68
N ASP A 389 15.84 -3.99 13.21
CA ASP A 389 15.15 -3.32 14.31
C ASP A 389 16.02 -3.16 15.56
N ILE A 390 16.77 -4.20 15.96
CA ILE A 390 17.73 -4.10 17.07
C ILE A 390 18.80 -3.04 16.77
N SER A 391 19.27 -2.99 15.52
CA SER A 391 20.26 -2.01 15.09
C SER A 391 19.72 -0.59 15.12
N ASP A 392 18.46 -0.37 14.72
CA ASP A 392 17.82 0.93 14.72
C ASP A 392 17.40 1.39 16.11
N GLN A 393 16.87 0.48 16.93
CA GLN A 393 16.41 0.77 18.29
C GLN A 393 17.57 1.01 19.26
N PHE A 394 18.67 0.26 19.13
CA PHE A 394 19.83 0.37 20.03
C PHE A 394 21.04 1.04 19.38
N LYS A 395 20.88 1.57 18.16
CA LYS A 395 21.87 2.35 17.40
C LYS A 395 23.24 1.65 17.40
N GLY A 396 24.33 2.39 17.63
CA GLY A 396 25.69 1.85 17.61
C GLY A 396 25.95 0.68 18.57
N LYS A 397 25.20 0.57 19.68
CA LYS A 397 25.31 -0.59 20.60
C LYS A 397 24.72 -1.84 19.95
N GLY A 398 23.54 -1.74 19.34
CA GLY A 398 22.89 -2.84 18.61
C GLY A 398 23.77 -3.34 17.47
N LEU A 399 24.21 -2.43 16.59
CA LEU A 399 25.09 -2.76 15.46
C LEU A 399 26.40 -3.42 15.90
N LYS A 400 27.00 -2.95 17.00
CA LYS A 400 28.22 -3.55 17.55
C LYS A 400 27.99 -5.01 17.97
N LEU A 401 26.89 -5.31 18.65
CA LEU A 401 26.55 -6.67 19.06
C LEU A 401 26.26 -7.58 17.85
N VAL A 402 25.58 -7.06 16.82
CA VAL A 402 25.35 -7.78 15.56
C VAL A 402 26.68 -8.16 14.91
N TRP A 403 27.60 -7.20 14.77
CA TRP A 403 28.92 -7.47 14.20
C TRP A 403 29.73 -8.49 15.00
N GLU A 404 29.76 -8.37 16.33
CA GLU A 404 30.49 -9.31 17.20
C GLU A 404 29.94 -10.74 17.04
N ALA A 405 28.62 -10.90 16.98
CA ALA A 405 27.98 -12.20 16.78
C ALA A 405 28.25 -12.78 15.38
N VAL A 406 28.15 -11.95 14.33
CA VAL A 406 28.48 -12.31 12.95
C VAL A 406 29.94 -12.76 12.84
N TYR A 407 30.88 -12.00 13.43
CA TYR A 407 32.31 -12.32 13.38
C TYR A 407 32.63 -13.64 14.10
N GLU A 408 31.98 -13.89 15.24
CA GLU A 408 32.08 -15.17 15.96
C GLU A 408 31.54 -16.35 15.14
N GLN A 409 30.40 -16.16 14.46
CA GLN A 409 29.82 -17.18 13.59
C GLN A 409 30.70 -17.48 12.37
N LEU A 410 31.26 -16.46 11.72
CA LEU A 410 32.22 -16.61 10.62
C LEU A 410 33.46 -17.40 11.08
N GLY A 411 33.98 -17.10 12.28
CA GLY A 411 35.09 -17.84 12.88
C GLY A 411 34.75 -19.30 13.22
N THR A 412 33.50 -19.58 13.61
CA THR A 412 33.00 -20.94 13.87
C THR A 412 32.87 -21.72 12.57
N ALA A 413 32.27 -21.13 11.54
CA ALA A 413 32.17 -21.73 10.21
C ALA A 413 33.54 -22.06 9.63
N ALA A 414 34.51 -21.16 9.75
CA ALA A 414 35.88 -21.39 9.28
C ALA A 414 36.56 -22.61 9.94
N LYS A 415 36.29 -22.85 11.25
CA LYS A 415 36.82 -24.02 11.97
C LYS A 415 36.16 -25.33 11.56
N MET A 416 34.90 -25.30 11.11
CA MET A 416 34.16 -26.48 10.65
C MET A 416 34.58 -26.93 9.24
N GLY A 417 35.20 -26.04 8.47
CA GLY A 417 35.54 -26.24 7.06
C GLY A 417 34.40 -25.85 6.13
N ALA A 418 34.72 -25.56 4.86
CA ALA A 418 33.77 -24.99 3.89
C ALA A 418 32.51 -25.86 3.71
N GLU A 419 32.67 -27.16 3.44
CA GLU A 419 31.56 -28.08 3.16
C GLU A 419 30.56 -28.23 4.32
N LYS A 420 31.01 -28.11 5.58
CA LYS A 420 30.14 -28.26 6.76
C LYS A 420 29.69 -26.93 7.36
N GLY A 421 30.47 -25.87 7.17
CA GLY A 421 30.25 -24.56 7.76
C GLY A 421 29.62 -23.53 6.82
N TRP A 422 29.36 -23.87 5.55
CA TRP A 422 28.91 -22.89 4.57
C TRP A 422 27.58 -22.24 4.93
N ARG A 423 26.60 -22.95 5.50
CA ARG A 423 25.31 -22.37 5.89
C ARG A 423 25.44 -21.32 6.99
N LEU A 424 26.26 -21.60 8.01
CA LEU A 424 26.59 -20.63 9.06
C LEU A 424 27.28 -19.40 8.49
N ARG A 425 28.22 -19.61 7.56
CA ARG A 425 28.92 -18.52 6.87
C ARG A 425 27.96 -17.70 6.01
N GLU A 426 27.11 -18.36 5.22
CA GLU A 426 26.08 -17.77 4.37
C GLU A 426 25.14 -16.89 5.20
N ALA A 427 24.60 -17.39 6.32
CA ALA A 427 23.70 -16.63 7.19
C ALA A 427 24.35 -15.36 7.72
N ALA A 428 25.61 -15.46 8.14
CA ALA A 428 26.39 -14.33 8.63
C ALA A 428 26.63 -13.28 7.53
N LEU A 429 26.93 -13.72 6.29
CA LEU A 429 27.05 -12.83 5.13
C LEU A 429 25.71 -12.21 4.74
N ASN A 430 24.61 -12.97 4.82
CA ASN A 430 23.27 -12.47 4.53
C ASN A 430 22.91 -11.31 5.46
N VAL A 431 23.14 -11.45 6.77
CA VAL A 431 22.91 -10.37 7.74
C VAL A 431 23.79 -9.15 7.45
N LEU A 432 25.08 -9.35 7.14
CA LEU A 432 25.96 -8.23 6.77
C LEU A 432 25.47 -7.49 5.52
N GLY A 433 25.02 -8.25 4.52
CA GLY A 433 24.46 -7.69 3.29
C GLY A 433 23.19 -6.90 3.57
N SER A 434 22.23 -7.49 4.28
CA SER A 434 20.94 -6.87 4.59
C SER A 434 21.06 -5.61 5.43
N LEU A 435 21.98 -5.59 6.41
CA LEU A 435 22.19 -4.43 7.31
C LEU A 435 23.29 -3.47 6.80
N SER A 436 23.64 -3.53 5.52
CA SER A 436 24.78 -2.78 4.99
C SER A 436 24.62 -1.26 5.13
N GLU A 437 23.40 -0.73 4.99
CA GLU A 437 23.16 0.71 5.08
C GLU A 437 23.36 1.21 6.50
N GLU A 438 22.87 0.47 7.50
CA GLU A 438 23.01 0.77 8.92
C GLU A 438 24.48 0.73 9.33
N PHE A 439 25.23 -0.26 8.84
CA PHE A 439 26.69 -0.33 9.05
C PHE A 439 27.42 0.85 8.39
N ILE A 440 27.10 1.20 7.14
CA ILE A 440 27.73 2.32 6.41
C ILE A 440 27.41 3.65 7.08
N LYS A 441 26.15 3.88 7.49
CA LYS A 441 25.71 5.07 8.24
C LYS A 441 26.47 5.21 9.57
N ALA A 442 26.75 4.10 10.27
CA ALA A 442 27.51 4.11 11.53
C ALA A 442 29.02 4.39 11.36
N GLY A 443 29.61 4.05 10.21
CA GLY A 443 30.98 4.42 9.81
C GLY A 443 32.11 3.46 10.23
N ASP A 444 33.06 3.28 9.31
CA ASP A 444 34.20 2.33 9.30
C ASP A 444 35.28 2.53 10.40
N LYS A 445 35.19 3.56 11.27
CA LYS A 445 36.34 3.95 12.12
C LYS A 445 36.13 3.85 13.62
N LYS A 446 34.95 3.39 14.07
CA LYS A 446 34.65 3.27 15.50
C LYS A 446 34.35 1.84 15.95
N TYR A 447 33.83 0.97 15.08
CA TYR A 447 33.36 -0.36 15.46
C TYR A 447 33.63 -1.50 14.45
N PHE A 448 33.81 -1.20 13.15
CA PHE A 448 33.83 -2.19 12.06
C PHE A 448 34.98 -1.90 11.10
N ASP A 449 35.64 -2.92 10.55
CA ASP A 449 36.70 -2.75 9.53
C ASP A 449 36.22 -3.39 8.22
N PHE A 450 35.64 -2.57 7.34
CA PHE A 450 35.11 -3.01 6.05
C PHE A 450 36.25 -3.42 5.10
N SER A 451 37.44 -2.83 5.26
CA SER A 451 38.61 -3.18 4.46
C SER A 451 39.11 -4.60 4.79
N MET A 452 39.13 -4.96 6.08
CA MET A 452 39.42 -6.33 6.54
C MET A 452 38.34 -7.31 6.08
N LEU A 453 37.06 -6.94 6.16
CA LEU A 453 35.96 -7.76 5.66
C LEU A 453 36.20 -8.15 4.20
N MET A 454 36.47 -7.18 3.33
CA MET A 454 36.74 -7.47 1.93
C MET A 454 38.06 -8.22 1.71
N ARG A 455 39.16 -7.81 2.35
CA ARG A 455 40.47 -8.39 2.04
C ARG A 455 40.62 -9.81 2.59
N ASP A 456 40.17 -10.06 3.82
CA ASP A 456 40.54 -11.25 4.58
C ASP A 456 39.37 -12.23 4.75
N ILE A 457 38.12 -11.76 4.68
CA ILE A 457 36.94 -12.61 4.86
C ILE A 457 36.32 -12.97 3.51
N LEU A 458 35.81 -12.00 2.75
CA LEU A 458 35.05 -12.29 1.52
C LEU A 458 35.92 -12.96 0.44
N SER A 459 37.19 -12.58 0.37
CA SER A 459 38.13 -13.08 -0.65
C SER A 459 38.33 -14.60 -0.59
N THR A 460 38.11 -15.23 0.58
CA THR A 460 38.33 -16.67 0.74
C THR A 460 37.34 -17.51 -0.04
N ASP A 461 36.13 -17.00 -0.27
CA ASP A 461 35.05 -17.76 -0.94
C ASP A 461 35.31 -17.95 -2.44
N PHE A 462 36.15 -17.09 -3.02
CA PHE A 462 36.51 -17.14 -4.44
C PHE A 462 37.63 -18.14 -4.74
N ASN A 463 38.19 -18.79 -3.72
CA ASN A 463 39.18 -19.85 -3.89
C ASN A 463 38.54 -21.22 -4.18
N TYR A 464 37.23 -21.36 -3.98
CA TYR A 464 36.51 -22.62 -4.21
C TYR A 464 36.09 -22.75 -5.68
N SER A 465 36.09 -24.01 -6.19
CA SER A 465 35.59 -24.29 -7.54
C SER A 465 34.07 -24.08 -7.60
N LEU A 466 33.56 -23.63 -8.75
CA LEU A 466 32.12 -23.49 -8.99
C LEU A 466 31.43 -24.84 -9.28
N ASP A 467 32.14 -25.97 -9.13
CA ASP A 467 31.56 -27.30 -9.30
C ASP A 467 30.61 -27.68 -8.15
N ASP A 468 30.80 -27.10 -6.97
CA ASP A 468 29.96 -27.37 -5.79
C ASP A 468 28.92 -26.26 -5.57
N ASP A 469 27.66 -26.63 -5.27
CA ASP A 469 26.57 -25.64 -5.09
C ASP A 469 26.80 -24.71 -3.90
N TYR A 470 27.33 -25.23 -2.79
CA TYR A 470 27.67 -24.39 -1.63
C TYR A 470 28.71 -23.31 -1.98
N ALA A 471 29.64 -23.61 -2.88
CA ALA A 471 30.66 -22.65 -3.32
C ALA A 471 30.04 -21.57 -4.21
N LYS A 472 29.07 -21.91 -5.06
CA LYS A 472 28.31 -20.94 -5.86
C LYS A 472 27.51 -19.99 -4.97
N ILE A 473 26.80 -20.52 -3.98
CA ILE A 473 26.00 -19.74 -3.02
C ILE A 473 26.91 -18.79 -2.21
N LEU A 474 28.02 -19.29 -1.66
CA LEU A 474 28.96 -18.44 -0.91
C LEU A 474 29.61 -17.36 -1.78
N GLN A 475 30.00 -17.67 -3.01
CA GLN A 475 30.51 -16.66 -3.94
C GLN A 475 29.45 -15.61 -4.28
N SER A 476 28.20 -16.03 -4.52
CA SER A 476 27.07 -15.11 -4.71
C SER A 476 26.91 -14.16 -3.53
N ARG A 477 26.76 -14.70 -2.31
CA ARG A 477 26.58 -13.87 -1.10
C ARG A 477 27.77 -12.95 -0.86
N SER A 478 28.99 -13.43 -1.04
CA SER A 478 30.18 -12.59 -0.89
C SER A 478 30.30 -11.50 -1.95
N LEU A 479 29.85 -11.73 -3.19
CA LEU A 479 29.73 -10.68 -4.20
C LEU A 479 28.71 -9.61 -3.80
N THR A 480 27.53 -10.04 -3.34
CA THR A 480 26.47 -9.12 -2.89
C THR A 480 26.95 -8.26 -1.72
N VAL A 481 27.54 -8.86 -0.70
CA VAL A 481 28.11 -8.12 0.45
C VAL A 481 29.22 -7.17 -0.02
N ALA A 482 30.18 -7.64 -0.82
CA ALA A 482 31.26 -6.80 -1.32
C ALA A 482 30.74 -5.59 -2.11
N SER A 483 29.70 -5.79 -2.93
CA SER A 483 29.09 -4.73 -3.74
C SER A 483 28.40 -3.66 -2.89
N ARG A 484 27.68 -4.04 -1.83
CA ARG A 484 27.00 -3.12 -0.92
C ARG A 484 27.97 -2.27 -0.11
N PHE A 485 29.06 -2.87 0.39
CA PHE A 485 30.12 -2.14 1.11
C PHE A 485 31.11 -1.41 0.20
N SER A 486 30.99 -1.54 -1.12
CA SER A 486 31.96 -1.01 -2.10
C SER A 486 32.11 0.52 -2.06
N THR A 487 31.08 1.24 -1.63
CA THR A 487 31.08 2.70 -1.52
C THR A 487 31.77 3.20 -0.24
N ALA A 488 31.93 2.33 0.76
CA ALA A 488 32.51 2.66 2.06
C ALA A 488 34.02 2.39 2.15
N VAL A 489 34.61 1.76 1.13
CA VAL A 489 36.04 1.42 1.07
C VAL A 489 36.73 2.06 -0.14
N ASP A 490 38.05 1.91 -0.23
CA ASP A 490 38.79 2.29 -1.43
C ASP A 490 38.39 1.41 -2.63
N ALA A 491 38.19 2.05 -3.79
CA ALA A 491 37.73 1.40 -5.01
C ALA A 491 38.63 0.23 -5.46
N SER A 492 39.93 0.26 -5.12
CA SER A 492 40.86 -0.84 -5.44
C SER A 492 40.50 -2.16 -4.75
N LEU A 493 39.84 -2.12 -3.59
CA LEU A 493 39.37 -3.32 -2.87
C LEU A 493 38.12 -3.92 -3.52
N GLY A 494 37.29 -3.11 -4.18
CA GLY A 494 36.10 -3.58 -4.90
C GLY A 494 36.41 -4.19 -6.26
N LEU A 495 37.53 -3.80 -6.90
CA LEU A 495 37.88 -4.20 -8.27
C LEU A 495 37.94 -5.73 -8.52
N PRO A 496 38.52 -6.56 -7.63
CA PRO A 496 38.52 -8.01 -7.81
C PRO A 496 37.11 -8.62 -7.85
N TYR A 497 36.20 -8.13 -7.02
CA TYR A 497 34.81 -8.57 -6.96
C TYR A 497 34.03 -8.15 -8.19
N LEU A 498 34.22 -6.90 -8.64
CA LEU A 498 33.64 -6.39 -9.88
C LEU A 498 34.05 -7.27 -11.07
N ARG A 499 35.36 -7.56 -11.21
CA ARG A 499 35.88 -8.45 -12.28
C ARG A 499 35.22 -9.82 -12.23
N ARG A 500 35.11 -10.39 -11.03
CA ARG A 500 34.54 -11.71 -10.85
C ARG A 500 33.05 -11.75 -11.22
N ALA A 501 32.27 -10.74 -10.84
CA ALA A 501 30.87 -10.62 -11.24
C ALA A 501 30.72 -10.55 -12.77
N VAL A 502 31.61 -9.82 -13.45
CA VAL A 502 31.64 -9.75 -14.93
C VAL A 502 32.01 -11.10 -15.55
N GLU A 503 33.00 -11.81 -15.01
CA GLU A 503 33.39 -13.14 -15.48
C GLU A 503 32.23 -14.16 -15.36
N ILE A 504 31.53 -14.16 -14.22
CA ILE A 504 30.37 -15.04 -14.01
C ILE A 504 29.26 -14.69 -15.01
N LEU A 505 28.98 -13.40 -15.20
CA LEU A 505 27.97 -12.93 -16.14
C LEU A 505 28.30 -13.32 -17.60
N GLN A 506 29.59 -13.36 -17.97
CA GLN A 506 30.05 -13.76 -19.30
C GLN A 506 30.13 -15.28 -19.51
N SER A 507 30.05 -16.09 -18.45
CA SER A 507 30.05 -17.55 -18.59
C SER A 507 28.83 -18.03 -19.41
N PRO A 508 28.87 -19.22 -20.05
CA PRO A 508 27.70 -19.78 -20.74
C PRO A 508 26.50 -19.92 -19.79
N SER A 509 25.28 -19.62 -20.27
CA SER A 509 24.07 -19.82 -19.45
C SER A 509 23.67 -21.29 -19.48
N THR A 510 23.99 -21.99 -18.40
CA THR A 510 23.45 -23.31 -18.06
C THR A 510 22.52 -23.14 -16.86
N ASP A 511 21.58 -24.08 -16.68
CA ASP A 511 20.65 -24.08 -15.54
C ASP A 511 21.43 -23.92 -14.21
N ASP A 512 22.52 -24.68 -14.04
CA ASP A 512 23.40 -24.65 -12.84
C ASP A 512 24.12 -23.32 -12.54
N THR A 513 24.13 -22.35 -13.46
CA THR A 513 24.83 -21.05 -13.31
C THR A 513 23.90 -19.86 -13.33
N PHE A 514 22.60 -20.08 -13.48
CA PHE A 514 21.64 -19.01 -13.68
C PHE A 514 21.48 -18.12 -12.43
N SER A 515 21.35 -18.71 -11.25
CA SER A 515 21.12 -17.99 -10.00
C SER A 515 22.30 -17.11 -9.58
N ILE A 516 23.54 -17.62 -9.71
CA ILE A 516 24.74 -16.83 -9.45
C ILE A 516 24.91 -15.67 -10.45
N LYS A 517 24.37 -15.78 -11.68
CA LYS A 517 24.33 -14.66 -12.63
C LYS A 517 23.34 -13.59 -12.23
N LEU A 518 22.15 -13.96 -11.74
CA LEU A 518 21.17 -13.01 -11.21
C LEU A 518 21.75 -12.24 -10.01
N ASP A 519 22.39 -12.94 -9.08
CA ASP A 519 23.06 -12.31 -7.95
C ASP A 519 24.24 -11.44 -8.39
N SER A 520 24.98 -11.85 -9.44
CA SER A 520 26.04 -11.02 -10.03
C SER A 520 25.48 -9.75 -10.68
N LEU A 521 24.33 -9.79 -11.34
CA LEU A 521 23.66 -8.61 -11.89
C LEU A 521 23.28 -7.62 -10.77
N ARG A 522 22.68 -8.11 -9.68
CA ARG A 522 22.41 -7.30 -8.48
C ARG A 522 23.69 -6.68 -7.93
N ALA A 523 24.77 -7.46 -7.80
CA ALA A 523 26.04 -6.91 -7.32
C ALA A 523 26.59 -5.82 -8.26
N LEU A 524 26.47 -5.98 -9.58
CA LEU A 524 26.89 -4.99 -10.57
C LEU A 524 26.09 -3.69 -10.48
N SER A 525 24.79 -3.75 -10.14
CA SER A 525 23.98 -2.54 -9.95
C SER A 525 24.48 -1.70 -8.77
N TYR A 526 24.88 -2.32 -7.66
CA TYR A 526 25.49 -1.63 -6.51
C TYR A 526 26.89 -1.10 -6.83
N PHE A 527 27.73 -1.86 -7.56
CA PHE A 527 29.04 -1.35 -7.99
C PHE A 527 28.94 -0.13 -8.92
N ALA A 528 27.81 0.04 -9.63
CA ALA A 528 27.57 1.19 -10.50
C ALA A 528 27.34 2.51 -9.75
N GLN A 529 27.34 2.49 -8.41
CA GLN A 529 27.08 3.63 -7.55
C GLN A 529 28.35 4.20 -6.89
N GLY A 530 28.26 5.43 -6.39
CA GLY A 530 29.31 6.06 -5.58
C GLY A 530 30.66 6.21 -6.27
N ASN A 531 31.75 5.88 -5.57
CA ASN A 531 33.12 6.10 -6.05
C ASN A 531 33.59 5.06 -7.09
N ASN A 532 32.81 4.00 -7.33
CA ASN A 532 33.18 2.87 -8.20
C ASN A 532 32.77 3.07 -9.66
N VAL A 533 32.04 4.13 -9.98
CA VAL A 533 31.57 4.48 -11.33
C VAL A 533 32.70 4.40 -12.36
N ASN A 534 33.89 4.92 -12.06
CA ASN A 534 35.02 4.89 -12.99
C ASN A 534 35.53 3.47 -13.28
N LEU A 535 35.49 2.56 -12.29
CA LEU A 535 35.85 1.16 -12.49
C LEU A 535 34.82 0.44 -13.36
N VAL A 536 33.53 0.69 -13.11
CA VAL A 536 32.43 0.08 -13.87
C VAL A 536 32.46 0.49 -15.34
N LYS A 537 32.83 1.74 -15.66
CA LYS A 537 32.97 2.21 -17.06
C LYS A 537 33.88 1.34 -17.91
N GLU A 538 34.97 0.80 -17.35
CA GLU A 538 35.90 -0.07 -18.08
C GLU A 538 35.24 -1.41 -18.48
N TYR A 539 34.31 -1.91 -17.66
CA TYR A 539 33.62 -3.18 -17.85
C TYR A 539 32.21 -3.04 -18.44
N ALA A 540 31.67 -1.82 -18.54
CA ALA A 540 30.35 -1.52 -19.07
C ALA A 540 30.04 -2.18 -20.43
N PRO A 541 30.97 -2.26 -21.41
CA PRO A 541 30.71 -2.97 -22.66
C PRO A 541 30.30 -4.43 -22.46
N SER A 542 31.02 -5.14 -21.59
CA SER A 542 30.80 -6.54 -21.28
C SER A 542 29.52 -6.74 -20.47
N ILE A 543 29.28 -5.87 -19.48
CA ILE A 543 28.08 -5.92 -18.64
C ILE A 543 26.83 -5.72 -19.49
N LEU A 544 26.76 -4.66 -20.28
CA LEU A 544 25.58 -4.34 -21.09
C LEU A 544 25.32 -5.42 -22.15
N GLN A 545 26.37 -5.93 -22.80
CA GLN A 545 26.23 -7.01 -23.79
C GLN A 545 25.63 -8.28 -23.17
N SER A 546 26.19 -8.74 -22.05
CA SER A 546 25.71 -9.95 -21.39
C SER A 546 24.33 -9.78 -20.76
N THR A 547 24.05 -8.60 -20.20
CA THR A 547 22.74 -8.30 -19.58
C THR A 547 21.62 -8.29 -20.63
N CYS A 548 21.84 -7.66 -21.78
CA CYS A 548 20.87 -7.70 -22.90
C CYS A 548 20.72 -9.11 -23.50
N ALA A 549 21.79 -9.92 -23.52
CA ALA A 549 21.70 -11.31 -23.95
C ALA A 549 20.84 -12.14 -22.99
N LEU A 550 21.02 -11.94 -21.67
CA LEU A 550 20.27 -12.65 -20.63
C LEU A 550 18.78 -12.25 -20.63
N MET A 551 18.48 -10.99 -20.91
CA MET A 551 17.11 -10.47 -21.03
C MET A 551 16.24 -11.29 -22.01
N ASN A 552 16.83 -11.82 -23.08
CA ASN A 552 16.12 -12.63 -24.07
C ASN A 552 15.85 -14.07 -23.62
N VAL A 553 16.51 -14.53 -22.55
CA VAL A 553 16.45 -15.92 -22.07
C VAL A 553 15.58 -16.02 -20.81
N ILE A 554 15.54 -14.97 -19.99
CA ILE A 554 14.83 -14.96 -18.72
C ILE A 554 13.32 -15.14 -18.90
N GLN A 555 12.75 -15.96 -18.02
CA GLN A 555 11.31 -16.10 -17.80
C GLN A 555 10.99 -15.47 -16.43
N ASP A 556 9.76 -14.97 -16.27
CA ASP A 556 9.21 -14.50 -14.98
C ASP A 556 9.85 -13.24 -14.35
N ASP A 557 9.57 -13.03 -13.05
CA ASP A 557 9.81 -11.81 -12.26
C ASP A 557 11.29 -11.44 -12.12
N CYS A 558 12.22 -12.36 -12.42
CA CYS A 558 13.66 -12.11 -12.42
C CYS A 558 14.10 -11.04 -13.43
N ILE A 559 13.25 -10.68 -14.39
CA ILE A 559 13.52 -9.66 -15.41
C ILE A 559 13.69 -8.25 -14.82
N THR A 560 13.05 -7.96 -13.68
CA THR A 560 13.19 -6.69 -12.94
C THR A 560 14.63 -6.46 -12.50
N ILE A 561 15.35 -7.53 -12.11
CA ILE A 561 16.79 -7.47 -11.78
C ILE A 561 17.63 -7.05 -12.99
N VAL A 562 17.28 -7.56 -14.17
CA VAL A 562 18.00 -7.24 -15.42
C VAL A 562 17.79 -5.78 -15.78
N ILE A 563 16.55 -5.32 -15.73
CA ILE A 563 16.15 -3.94 -16.05
C ILE A 563 16.78 -2.96 -15.06
N SER A 564 16.69 -3.22 -13.76
CA SER A 564 17.32 -2.40 -12.70
C SER A 564 18.84 -2.36 -12.82
N THR A 565 19.48 -3.44 -13.24
CA THR A 565 20.92 -3.46 -13.54
C THR A 565 21.25 -2.58 -14.74
N LEU A 566 20.49 -2.66 -15.84
CA LEU A 566 20.67 -1.75 -16.98
C LEU A 566 20.45 -0.29 -16.59
N LYS A 567 19.41 0.02 -15.80
CA LYS A 567 19.15 1.38 -15.26
C LYS A 567 20.38 1.89 -14.51
N SER A 568 20.89 1.11 -13.57
CA SER A 568 22.01 1.49 -12.70
C SER A 568 23.30 1.72 -13.49
N ILE A 569 23.64 0.83 -14.41
CA ILE A 569 24.83 0.96 -15.26
C ILE A 569 24.71 2.18 -16.18
N CYS A 570 23.57 2.40 -16.82
CA CYS A 570 23.35 3.56 -17.69
C CYS A 570 23.30 4.89 -16.93
N ARG A 571 22.81 4.92 -15.68
CA ARG A 571 22.83 6.12 -14.82
C ARG A 571 24.24 6.47 -14.34
N SER A 572 25.15 5.50 -14.25
CA SER A 572 26.54 5.73 -13.81
C SER A 572 27.33 6.64 -14.77
N ASP A 573 27.01 6.63 -16.06
CA ASP A 573 27.65 7.50 -17.06
C ASP A 573 26.68 7.87 -18.18
N ARG A 574 26.48 9.18 -18.36
CA ARG A 574 25.61 9.76 -19.40
C ARG A 574 25.98 9.34 -20.83
N GLU A 575 27.21 8.90 -21.07
CA GLU A 575 27.65 8.42 -22.39
C GLU A 575 27.30 6.95 -22.67
N LEU A 576 27.02 6.14 -21.65
CA LEU A 576 26.78 4.70 -21.82
C LEU A 576 25.43 4.40 -22.46
N ALA A 577 24.34 5.00 -21.94
CA ALA A 577 23.00 4.79 -22.50
C ALA A 577 22.96 5.11 -24.01
N PRO A 578 23.47 6.26 -24.48
CA PRO A 578 23.55 6.57 -25.91
C PRO A 578 24.42 5.61 -26.71
N ARG A 579 25.56 5.21 -26.17
CA ARG A 579 26.50 4.35 -26.88
C ARG A 579 25.95 2.94 -27.13
N TYR A 580 25.17 2.42 -26.18
CA TYR A 580 24.64 1.05 -26.21
C TYR A 580 23.15 0.96 -26.51
N GLU A 581 22.48 2.09 -26.75
CA GLU A 581 21.07 2.13 -27.19
C GLU A 581 20.73 1.15 -28.33
N PRO A 582 21.55 0.97 -29.39
CA PRO A 582 21.22 0.05 -30.48
C PRO A 582 21.08 -1.42 -30.05
N LEU A 583 21.67 -1.77 -28.91
CA LEU A 583 21.58 -3.08 -28.28
C LEU A 583 20.42 -3.15 -27.27
N ILE A 584 20.26 -2.10 -26.47
CA ILE A 584 19.29 -2.05 -25.36
C ILE A 584 17.85 -1.95 -25.89
N THR A 585 17.60 -1.05 -26.85
CA THR A 585 16.23 -0.78 -27.35
C THR A 585 15.54 -2.02 -27.92
N PRO A 586 16.19 -2.83 -28.80
CA PRO A 586 15.57 -4.07 -29.29
C PRO A 586 15.26 -5.08 -28.18
N ALA A 587 16.16 -5.23 -27.19
CA ALA A 587 15.96 -6.15 -26.08
C ALA A 587 14.78 -5.73 -25.19
N LEU A 588 14.70 -4.43 -24.84
CA LEU A 588 13.55 -3.89 -24.10
C LEU A 588 12.24 -4.06 -24.87
N LEU A 589 12.26 -3.83 -26.18
CA LEU A 589 11.08 -3.99 -27.03
C LEU A 589 10.59 -5.43 -27.08
N SER A 590 11.50 -6.41 -27.19
CA SER A 590 11.11 -7.82 -27.12
C SER A 590 10.54 -8.22 -25.76
N THR A 591 11.09 -7.68 -24.68
CA THR A 591 10.58 -7.90 -23.32
C THR A 591 9.19 -7.31 -23.18
N TRP A 592 8.97 -6.08 -23.64
CA TRP A 592 7.64 -5.46 -23.62
C TRP A 592 6.61 -6.29 -24.40
N VAL A 593 6.95 -6.81 -25.59
CA VAL A 593 6.04 -7.67 -26.36
C VAL A 593 5.64 -8.91 -25.56
N LYS A 594 6.57 -9.51 -24.80
CA LYS A 594 6.32 -10.71 -24.00
C LYS A 594 5.47 -10.42 -22.74
N TYR A 595 5.67 -9.26 -22.11
CA TYR A 595 5.09 -8.93 -20.80
C TYR A 595 4.18 -7.68 -20.80
N SER A 596 3.64 -7.30 -21.95
CA SER A 596 2.78 -6.11 -22.10
C SER A 596 1.48 -6.12 -21.27
N ASN A 597 1.12 -7.25 -20.67
CA ASN A 597 -0.04 -7.37 -19.77
C ASN A 597 0.33 -7.28 -18.27
N ASP A 598 1.63 -7.14 -17.95
CA ASP A 598 2.14 -7.01 -16.58
C ASP A 598 2.40 -5.52 -16.28
N PRO A 599 1.55 -4.84 -15.48
CA PRO A 599 1.66 -3.41 -15.24
C PRO A 599 2.97 -3.01 -14.55
N GLU A 600 3.44 -3.81 -13.59
CA GLU A 600 4.64 -3.50 -12.78
C GLU A 600 5.87 -3.53 -13.67
N LEU A 601 6.01 -4.58 -14.49
CA LEU A 601 7.12 -4.70 -15.43
C LEU A 601 7.05 -3.67 -16.56
N VAL A 602 5.85 -3.30 -17.01
CA VAL A 602 5.67 -2.25 -18.02
C VAL A 602 6.19 -0.91 -17.52
N GLU A 603 5.93 -0.54 -16.26
CA GLU A 603 6.49 0.67 -15.66
C GLU A 603 8.02 0.61 -15.59
N ASP A 604 8.56 -0.55 -15.23
CA ASP A 604 10.01 -0.78 -15.18
C ASP A 604 10.69 -0.59 -16.55
N ILE A 605 10.03 -1.06 -17.62
CA ILE A 605 10.45 -0.87 -19.02
C ILE A 605 10.31 0.59 -19.44
N LYS A 606 9.20 1.24 -19.08
CA LYS A 606 8.89 2.64 -19.40
C LYS A 606 9.98 3.57 -18.87
N ASP A 607 10.40 3.39 -17.63
CA ASP A 607 11.52 4.11 -17.02
C ASP A 607 12.83 3.95 -17.80
N MET A 608 13.12 2.74 -18.27
CA MET A 608 14.32 2.50 -19.08
C MET A 608 14.25 3.24 -20.42
N PHE A 609 13.09 3.27 -21.07
CA PHE A 609 12.89 4.08 -22.27
C PHE A 609 13.02 5.57 -21.97
N GLN A 610 12.50 6.06 -20.84
CA GLN A 610 12.68 7.46 -20.42
C GLN A 610 14.17 7.80 -20.25
N LEU A 611 14.94 6.92 -19.59
CA LEU A 611 16.39 7.09 -19.42
C LEU A 611 17.11 7.15 -20.77
N LEU A 612 16.78 6.28 -21.73
CA LEU A 612 17.36 6.30 -23.07
C LEU A 612 16.98 7.58 -23.85
N CYS A 613 15.72 8.00 -23.73
CA CYS A 613 15.21 9.20 -24.40
C CYS A 613 15.79 10.51 -23.86
N SER A 614 16.42 10.50 -22.68
CA SER A 614 17.11 11.68 -22.11
C SER A 614 18.26 12.20 -22.99
N SER A 615 18.82 11.35 -23.87
CA SER A 615 19.87 11.75 -24.81
C SER A 615 19.34 12.06 -26.19
N ALA A 616 19.42 13.33 -26.58
CA ALA A 616 18.94 13.81 -27.87
C ALA A 616 19.67 13.21 -29.09
N SER A 617 20.89 12.68 -28.95
CA SER A 617 21.71 12.22 -30.08
C SER A 617 21.28 10.86 -30.65
N VAL A 618 20.76 9.97 -29.80
CA VAL A 618 20.33 8.61 -30.16
C VAL A 618 18.84 8.49 -30.40
N TYR A 619 18.09 9.50 -29.96
CA TYR A 619 16.64 9.51 -30.00
C TYR A 619 16.02 9.14 -31.38
N PRO A 620 16.53 9.60 -32.53
CA PRO A 620 16.02 9.14 -33.84
C PRO A 620 16.13 7.62 -34.05
N GLY A 621 17.22 6.99 -33.57
CA GLY A 621 17.40 5.55 -33.64
C GLY A 621 16.44 4.78 -32.74
N ILE A 622 16.14 5.33 -31.55
CA ILE A 622 15.14 4.75 -30.64
C ILE A 622 13.79 4.67 -31.38
N LEU A 623 13.36 5.79 -31.97
CA LEU A 623 12.10 5.88 -32.70
C LEU A 623 12.05 4.90 -33.89
N GLU A 624 13.11 4.85 -34.69
CA GLU A 624 13.19 3.94 -35.85
C GLU A 624 12.97 2.47 -35.45
N ARG A 625 13.43 2.07 -34.26
CA ARG A 625 13.34 0.68 -33.77
C ARG A 625 12.04 0.38 -33.02
N SER A 626 11.56 1.30 -32.18
CA SER A 626 10.44 1.04 -31.26
C SER A 626 9.08 1.42 -31.83
N LEU A 627 9.02 2.50 -32.60
CA LEU A 627 7.77 3.08 -33.05
C LEU A 627 6.93 2.16 -33.94
N PRO A 628 7.49 1.36 -34.88
CA PRO A 628 6.71 0.44 -35.70
C PRO A 628 5.87 -0.55 -34.90
N THR A 629 6.38 -1.04 -33.76
CA THR A 629 5.67 -1.99 -32.90
C THR A 629 4.47 -1.32 -32.23
N PHE A 630 4.67 -0.17 -31.58
CA PHE A 630 3.58 0.54 -30.90
C PHE A 630 2.55 1.09 -31.89
N CYS A 631 2.99 1.61 -33.06
CA CYS A 631 2.09 2.01 -34.13
C CYS A 631 1.26 0.84 -34.66
N THR A 632 1.82 -0.38 -34.74
CA THR A 632 1.05 -1.56 -35.15
C THR A 632 -0.09 -1.84 -34.18
N VAL A 633 0.16 -1.74 -32.87
CA VAL A 633 -0.88 -1.90 -31.84
C VAL A 633 -1.93 -0.81 -32.01
N LEU A 634 -1.50 0.46 -32.06
CA LEU A 634 -2.39 1.62 -32.17
C LEU A 634 -3.22 1.61 -33.45
N GLU A 635 -2.65 1.28 -34.62
CA GLU A 635 -3.37 1.21 -35.91
C GLU A 635 -4.43 0.09 -35.95
N ASN A 636 -4.33 -0.90 -35.06
CA ASN A 636 -5.23 -2.05 -34.97
C ASN A 636 -6.09 -2.03 -33.69
N PHE A 637 -6.40 -0.83 -33.18
CA PHE A 637 -7.17 -0.63 -31.94
C PHE A 637 -8.55 -1.29 -31.91
N ASP A 638 -9.12 -1.60 -33.07
CA ASP A 638 -10.43 -2.22 -33.21
C ASP A 638 -10.40 -3.76 -33.13
N LYS A 639 -9.20 -4.37 -33.08
CA LYS A 639 -9.02 -5.82 -33.03
C LYS A 639 -8.89 -6.32 -31.59
N PRO A 640 -9.62 -7.37 -31.20
CA PRO A 640 -9.59 -7.93 -29.83
C PRO A 640 -8.20 -8.31 -29.32
N LEU A 641 -7.28 -8.71 -30.21
CA LEU A 641 -5.92 -9.09 -29.86
C LEU A 641 -5.12 -7.95 -29.20
N TYR A 642 -5.41 -6.70 -29.55
CA TYR A 642 -4.61 -5.53 -29.14
C TYR A 642 -5.26 -4.72 -28.02
N ILE A 643 -6.51 -5.02 -27.65
CA ILE A 643 -7.25 -4.25 -26.63
C ILE A 643 -6.52 -4.29 -25.28
N GLY A 644 -6.10 -5.49 -24.83
CA GLY A 644 -5.46 -5.66 -23.52
C GLY A 644 -4.09 -4.99 -23.36
N ILE A 645 -3.42 -4.65 -24.47
CA ILE A 645 -2.08 -4.04 -24.47
C ILE A 645 -2.09 -2.60 -25.00
N MET A 646 -3.27 -2.08 -25.33
CA MET A 646 -3.43 -0.77 -25.96
C MET A 646 -3.02 0.36 -25.02
N GLU A 647 -3.46 0.31 -23.77
CA GLU A 647 -3.13 1.30 -22.74
C GLU A 647 -1.60 1.45 -22.61
N SER A 648 -0.91 0.34 -22.34
CA SER A 648 0.55 0.30 -22.27
C SER A 648 1.22 0.80 -23.55
N ALA A 649 0.76 0.40 -24.73
CA ALA A 649 1.35 0.85 -26.00
C ALA A 649 1.21 2.37 -26.20
N VAL A 650 0.07 2.95 -25.82
CA VAL A 650 -0.19 4.38 -25.92
C VAL A 650 0.64 5.17 -24.91
N ASP A 651 0.81 4.65 -23.70
CA ASP A 651 1.69 5.26 -22.69
C ASP A 651 3.16 5.22 -23.13
N MET A 652 3.61 4.11 -23.73
CA MET A 652 4.94 4.02 -24.33
C MET A 652 5.13 5.03 -25.47
N ILE A 653 4.13 5.24 -26.32
CA ILE A 653 4.15 6.29 -27.36
C ILE A 653 4.28 7.67 -26.71
N SER A 654 3.52 7.94 -25.64
CA SER A 654 3.57 9.20 -24.90
C SER A 654 4.98 9.46 -24.37
N VAL A 655 5.61 8.47 -23.73
CA VAL A 655 6.99 8.51 -23.23
C VAL A 655 7.98 8.79 -24.35
N LEU A 656 7.87 8.08 -25.47
CA LEU A 656 8.75 8.30 -26.61
C LEU A 656 8.62 9.73 -27.11
N ILE A 657 7.42 10.21 -27.44
CA ILE A 657 7.21 11.55 -28.03
C ILE A 657 7.62 12.66 -27.06
N LYS A 658 7.47 12.47 -25.75
CA LYS A 658 7.87 13.44 -24.73
C LYS A 658 9.36 13.81 -24.81
N GLY A 659 10.23 12.88 -25.24
CA GLY A 659 11.66 13.12 -25.43
C GLY A 659 12.02 13.99 -26.65
N TYR A 660 11.06 14.30 -27.52
CA TYR A 660 11.29 15.08 -28.74
C TYR A 660 11.54 16.56 -28.42
N LYS A 661 12.62 17.16 -28.96
CA LYS A 661 12.79 18.64 -28.97
C LYS A 661 12.15 19.24 -30.22
N VAL A 662 11.34 20.28 -30.04
CA VAL A 662 10.39 20.88 -31.02
C VAL A 662 10.97 21.13 -32.42
N ASP A 663 12.27 21.38 -32.54
CA ASP A 663 12.91 21.81 -33.79
C ASP A 663 13.03 20.74 -34.89
N ASN A 664 12.71 19.46 -34.63
CA ASN A 664 12.98 18.36 -35.57
C ASN A 664 11.87 17.31 -35.73
N VAL A 665 10.61 17.58 -35.38
CA VAL A 665 9.55 16.53 -35.36
C VAL A 665 9.38 15.88 -36.74
N ASP A 666 9.52 14.55 -36.81
CA ASP A 666 9.32 13.78 -38.04
C ASP A 666 7.85 13.89 -38.50
N PRO A 667 7.57 14.33 -39.74
CA PRO A 667 6.23 14.28 -40.31
C PRO A 667 5.53 12.90 -40.19
N GLY A 668 6.30 11.81 -40.11
CA GLY A 668 5.81 10.45 -39.87
C GLY A 668 5.03 10.27 -38.55
N ILE A 669 5.34 11.06 -37.51
CA ILE A 669 4.60 11.07 -36.23
C ILE A 669 3.13 11.43 -36.47
N VAL A 670 2.87 12.38 -37.36
CA VAL A 670 1.51 12.84 -37.66
C VAL A 670 0.74 11.78 -38.44
N SER A 671 1.39 11.08 -39.38
CA SER A 671 0.71 10.06 -40.19
C SER A 671 0.46 8.75 -39.44
N HIS A 672 1.40 8.30 -38.60
CA HIS A 672 1.36 6.98 -37.96
C HIS A 672 0.85 6.98 -36.52
N ILE A 673 0.93 8.13 -35.81
CA ILE A 673 0.51 8.19 -34.41
C ILE A 673 -0.75 9.05 -34.27
N PHE A 674 -0.67 10.31 -34.69
CA PHE A 674 -1.75 11.27 -34.45
C PHE A 674 -3.08 10.83 -35.06
N ARG A 675 -3.07 10.36 -36.32
CA ARG A 675 -4.28 9.87 -36.98
C ARG A 675 -4.90 8.66 -36.24
N PRO A 676 -4.21 7.53 -36.04
CA PRO A 676 -4.77 6.40 -35.29
C PRO A 676 -5.24 6.75 -33.89
N LEU A 677 -4.54 7.66 -33.19
CA LEU A 677 -4.93 8.13 -31.86
C LEU A 677 -6.26 8.89 -31.87
N VAL A 678 -6.47 9.76 -32.86
CA VAL A 678 -7.75 10.46 -33.07
C VAL A 678 -8.87 9.45 -33.39
N ASP A 679 -8.61 8.52 -34.31
CA ASP A 679 -9.57 7.47 -34.69
C ASP A 679 -9.96 6.61 -33.47
N MET A 680 -8.99 6.26 -32.62
CA MET A 680 -9.14 5.49 -31.40
C MET A 680 -10.02 6.23 -30.37
N LEU A 681 -9.69 7.48 -30.04
CA LEU A 681 -10.44 8.30 -29.07
C LEU A 681 -11.87 8.61 -29.56
N CYS A 682 -12.09 8.61 -30.87
CA CYS A 682 -13.41 8.79 -31.48
C CYS A 682 -14.21 7.48 -31.58
N CYS A 683 -13.59 6.31 -31.39
CA CYS A 683 -14.25 5.02 -31.54
C CYS A 683 -15.31 4.77 -30.46
N GLU A 684 -16.53 4.37 -30.85
CA GLU A 684 -17.60 4.04 -29.91
C GLU A 684 -17.33 2.76 -29.10
N LYS A 685 -16.57 1.81 -29.65
CA LYS A 685 -16.30 0.52 -28.99
C LYS A 685 -15.39 0.64 -27.77
N LEU A 686 -14.55 1.68 -27.71
CA LEU A 686 -13.55 1.88 -26.66
C LEU A 686 -14.02 2.89 -25.59
N GLN A 687 -15.27 3.33 -25.63
CA GLN A 687 -15.78 4.35 -24.69
C GLN A 687 -15.93 3.86 -23.25
N THR A 688 -15.92 2.54 -23.04
CA THR A 688 -15.98 1.92 -21.71
C THR A 688 -14.60 1.57 -21.16
N ASP A 689 -13.54 1.75 -21.95
CA ASP A 689 -12.18 1.41 -21.56
C ASP A 689 -11.48 2.64 -20.97
N ASN A 690 -11.54 2.76 -19.64
CA ASN A 690 -11.09 3.96 -18.95
C ASN A 690 -9.57 4.17 -19.06
N GLY A 691 -8.80 3.08 -19.03
CA GLY A 691 -7.34 3.10 -19.10
C GLY A 691 -6.86 3.59 -20.46
N VAL A 692 -7.38 3.00 -21.54
CA VAL A 692 -7.08 3.40 -22.92
C VAL A 692 -7.46 4.86 -23.19
N LEU A 693 -8.60 5.32 -22.69
CA LEU A 693 -9.02 6.72 -22.85
C LEU A 693 -8.09 7.69 -22.11
N LYS A 694 -7.70 7.37 -20.87
CA LYS A 694 -6.74 8.17 -20.08
C LYS A 694 -5.39 8.25 -20.80
N ALA A 695 -4.79 7.11 -21.13
CA ALA A 695 -3.54 7.03 -21.86
C ALA A 695 -3.60 7.80 -23.19
N GLY A 696 -4.71 7.65 -23.92
CA GLY A 696 -4.94 8.33 -25.20
C GLY A 696 -4.99 9.84 -25.11
N MET A 697 -5.71 10.39 -24.12
CA MET A 697 -5.77 11.85 -23.90
C MET A 697 -4.43 12.41 -23.42
N ASN A 698 -3.69 11.66 -22.59
CA ASN A 698 -2.34 12.03 -22.18
C ASN A 698 -1.37 12.07 -23.36
N ALA A 699 -1.32 11.01 -24.16
CA ALA A 699 -0.49 10.96 -25.37
C ALA A 699 -0.84 12.09 -26.34
N LEU A 700 -2.13 12.40 -26.50
CA LEU A 700 -2.58 13.50 -27.34
C LEU A 700 -2.11 14.87 -26.82
N THR A 701 -2.17 15.09 -25.51
CA THR A 701 -1.65 16.32 -24.86
C THR A 701 -0.15 16.49 -25.15
N VAL A 702 0.64 15.42 -25.02
CA VAL A 702 2.08 15.45 -25.37
C VAL A 702 2.31 15.78 -26.84
N ILE A 703 1.55 15.16 -27.76
CA ILE A 703 1.67 15.41 -29.20
C ILE A 703 1.33 16.85 -29.54
N VAL A 704 0.26 17.41 -28.98
CA VAL A 704 -0.11 18.81 -29.22
C VAL A 704 0.98 19.76 -28.74
N HIS A 705 1.59 19.49 -27.57
CA HIS A 705 2.69 20.31 -27.06
C HIS A 705 3.94 20.25 -27.95
N ARG A 706 4.33 19.05 -28.38
CA ARG A 706 5.59 18.81 -29.12
C ARG A 706 5.49 19.07 -30.62
N ALA A 707 4.36 18.77 -31.25
CA ALA A 707 4.20 18.70 -32.70
C ALA A 707 3.20 19.72 -33.28
N SER A 708 2.79 20.74 -32.50
CA SER A 708 1.82 21.75 -32.97
C SER A 708 2.13 22.37 -34.35
N PRO A 709 3.40 22.66 -34.74
CA PRO A 709 3.68 23.25 -36.05
C PRO A 709 3.31 22.33 -37.21
N LEU A 710 3.45 21.00 -37.05
CA LEU A 710 3.08 20.02 -38.07
C LEU A 710 1.56 19.83 -38.14
N LEU A 711 0.88 19.97 -37.01
CA LEU A 711 -0.57 19.82 -36.92
C LEU A 711 -1.32 20.96 -37.64
N PHE A 712 -0.74 22.15 -37.81
CA PHE A 712 -1.42 23.29 -38.45
C PHE A 712 -1.95 23.01 -39.86
N ASN A 713 -1.21 22.24 -40.64
CA ASN A 713 -1.57 21.91 -42.02
C ASN A 713 -2.17 20.50 -42.16
N TRP A 714 -2.36 19.80 -41.04
CA TRP A 714 -2.86 18.44 -41.07
C TRP A 714 -4.38 18.41 -41.26
N VAL A 715 -4.82 17.48 -42.11
CA VAL A 715 -6.21 17.21 -42.40
C VAL A 715 -6.44 15.70 -42.32
N HIS A 716 -7.51 15.30 -41.66
CA HIS A 716 -7.88 13.92 -41.49
C HIS A 716 -8.15 13.25 -42.86
N PRO A 717 -7.48 12.14 -43.19
CA PRO A 717 -7.55 11.56 -44.53
C PRO A 717 -8.94 11.08 -44.96
N THR A 718 -9.76 10.61 -44.01
CA THR A 718 -11.08 10.02 -44.30
C THR A 718 -12.24 11.03 -44.26
N ASN A 719 -12.25 11.96 -43.30
CA ASN A 719 -13.38 12.87 -43.07
C ASN A 719 -13.08 14.34 -43.44
N GLY A 720 -11.83 14.67 -43.79
CA GLY A 720 -11.43 16.01 -44.23
C GLY A 720 -11.39 17.08 -43.14
N GLN A 721 -11.52 16.72 -41.86
CA GLN A 721 -11.46 17.67 -40.75
C GLN A 721 -10.03 18.14 -40.49
N THR A 722 -9.87 19.40 -40.07
CA THR A 722 -8.56 19.93 -39.63
C THR A 722 -8.17 19.33 -38.28
N SER A 723 -6.88 19.37 -37.94
CA SER A 723 -6.38 18.94 -36.62
C SER A 723 -7.14 19.60 -35.46
N VAL A 724 -7.36 20.90 -35.53
CA VAL A 724 -8.10 21.69 -34.53
C VAL A 724 -9.55 21.21 -34.40
N ALA A 725 -10.21 20.88 -35.51
CA ALA A 725 -11.58 20.36 -35.49
C ALA A 725 -11.63 18.96 -34.84
N CYS A 726 -10.65 18.10 -35.13
CA CYS A 726 -10.56 16.79 -34.49
C CYS A 726 -10.28 16.89 -32.99
N LEU A 727 -9.32 17.73 -32.58
CA LEU A 727 -9.00 17.96 -31.17
C LEU A 727 -10.20 18.52 -30.40
N LEU A 728 -10.92 19.48 -30.99
CA LEU A 728 -12.13 20.02 -30.38
C LEU A 728 -13.21 18.95 -30.25
N HIS A 729 -13.41 18.11 -31.27
CA HIS A 729 -14.38 17.01 -31.20
C HIS A 729 -14.05 16.01 -30.07
N ILE A 730 -12.77 15.65 -29.93
CA ILE A 730 -12.28 14.79 -28.84
C ILE A 730 -12.53 15.44 -27.48
N PHE A 731 -12.17 16.72 -27.34
CA PHE A 731 -12.46 17.48 -26.13
C PHE A 731 -13.96 17.46 -25.79
N GLU A 732 -14.83 17.82 -26.74
CA GLU A 732 -16.29 17.89 -26.55
C GLU A 732 -16.88 16.55 -26.09
N LYS A 733 -16.39 15.46 -26.68
CA LYS A 733 -16.82 14.10 -26.37
C LYS A 733 -16.40 13.66 -24.96
N HIS A 734 -15.14 13.86 -24.59
CA HIS A 734 -14.56 13.32 -23.36
C HIS A 734 -14.74 14.22 -22.15
N VAL A 735 -14.83 15.53 -22.32
CA VAL A 735 -15.16 16.46 -21.23
C VAL A 735 -16.58 16.23 -20.69
N SER A 736 -17.46 15.65 -21.51
CA SER A 736 -18.83 15.30 -21.14
C SER A 736 -18.97 13.83 -20.73
N ASN A 737 -17.87 13.12 -20.45
CA ASN A 737 -17.90 11.73 -20.02
C ASN A 737 -18.64 11.59 -18.67
N THR A 738 -19.40 10.50 -18.51
CA THR A 738 -20.12 10.20 -17.26
C THR A 738 -19.18 9.98 -16.08
N ASN A 739 -17.95 9.53 -16.35
CA ASN A 739 -16.93 9.36 -15.33
C ASN A 739 -16.06 10.63 -15.27
N GLU A 740 -16.29 11.47 -14.26
CA GLU A 740 -15.55 12.71 -14.04
C GLU A 740 -14.03 12.47 -13.84
N PHE A 741 -13.62 11.28 -13.38
CA PHE A 741 -12.20 10.94 -13.23
C PHE A 741 -11.47 10.71 -14.55
N ILE A 742 -12.19 10.39 -15.62
CA ILE A 742 -11.64 10.30 -16.97
C ILE A 742 -11.73 11.67 -17.64
N ALA A 743 -12.86 12.36 -17.45
CA ALA A 743 -13.11 13.66 -18.06
C ALA A 743 -12.05 14.71 -17.70
N MET A 744 -11.40 14.59 -16.52
CA MET A 744 -10.34 15.52 -16.09
C MET A 744 -9.08 15.53 -16.96
N TYR A 745 -8.88 14.54 -17.83
CA TYR A 745 -7.76 14.46 -18.76
C TYR A 745 -8.02 15.19 -20.09
N ALA A 746 -9.25 15.64 -20.35
CA ALA A 746 -9.60 16.39 -21.57
C ALA A 746 -9.20 17.89 -21.53
N PRO A 747 -9.39 18.65 -20.43
CA PRO A 747 -9.07 20.08 -20.36
C PRO A 747 -7.64 20.48 -20.74
N PRO A 748 -6.57 19.73 -20.39
CA PRO A 748 -5.21 20.06 -20.81
C PRO A 748 -5.04 20.19 -22.33
N ILE A 749 -5.79 19.41 -23.12
CA ILE A 749 -5.78 19.50 -24.59
C ILE A 749 -6.29 20.88 -25.03
N ALA A 750 -7.41 21.33 -24.48
CA ALA A 750 -7.99 22.63 -24.79
C ALA A 750 -7.06 23.77 -24.36
N GLU A 751 -6.43 23.65 -23.19
CA GLU A 751 -5.45 24.61 -22.70
C GLU A 751 -4.25 24.76 -23.65
N LEU A 752 -3.65 23.65 -24.08
CA LEU A 752 -2.53 23.69 -25.03
C LEU A 752 -2.93 24.26 -26.39
N MET A 753 -4.14 23.99 -26.88
CA MET A 753 -4.62 24.59 -28.12
C MET A 753 -4.72 26.12 -28.00
N LEU A 754 -5.08 26.67 -26.83
CA LEU A 754 -5.09 28.12 -26.60
C LEU A 754 -3.70 28.74 -26.68
N VAL A 755 -2.69 28.04 -26.17
CA VAL A 755 -1.30 28.53 -26.13
C VAL A 755 -0.61 28.35 -27.48
N LYS A 756 -0.79 27.19 -28.14
CA LYS A 756 -0.02 26.79 -29.33
C LYS A 756 -0.78 26.94 -30.65
N MET A 757 -2.11 27.04 -30.64
CA MET A 757 -2.98 27.10 -31.83
C MET A 757 -3.98 28.26 -31.77
N SER A 758 -3.56 29.38 -31.17
CA SER A 758 -4.41 30.53 -30.82
C SER A 758 -5.19 31.12 -32.00
N ASP A 759 -4.55 31.27 -33.16
CA ASP A 759 -5.19 31.83 -34.36
C ASP A 759 -6.29 30.92 -34.92
N GLN A 760 -6.07 29.60 -34.91
CA GLN A 760 -7.01 28.62 -35.46
C GLN A 760 -8.18 28.34 -34.52
N ILE A 761 -7.97 28.39 -33.19
CA ILE A 761 -9.03 28.15 -32.21
C ILE A 761 -9.91 29.38 -31.95
N ARG A 762 -9.40 30.60 -32.20
CA ARG A 762 -10.12 31.86 -31.99
C ARG A 762 -11.59 31.87 -32.48
N PRO A 763 -11.93 31.43 -33.71
CA PRO A 763 -13.33 31.44 -34.17
C PRO A 763 -14.22 30.40 -33.46
N LEU A 764 -13.63 29.38 -32.84
CA LEU A 764 -14.32 28.30 -32.12
C LEU A 764 -14.41 28.55 -30.60
N LEU A 765 -13.70 29.58 -30.10
CA LEU A 765 -13.60 29.90 -28.68
C LEU A 765 -14.98 30.08 -27.99
N PRO A 766 -15.98 30.77 -28.59
CA PRO A 766 -17.29 30.92 -27.94
C PRO A 766 -18.01 29.58 -27.68
N ALA A 767 -17.87 28.62 -28.61
CA ALA A 767 -18.48 27.29 -28.47
C ALA A 767 -17.76 26.48 -27.37
N LEU A 768 -16.42 26.50 -27.38
CA LEU A 768 -15.59 25.86 -26.36
C LEU A 768 -15.95 26.35 -24.95
N LEU A 769 -15.98 27.67 -24.74
CA LEU A 769 -16.27 28.27 -23.43
C LEU A 769 -17.68 27.97 -22.95
N SER A 770 -18.66 27.98 -23.86
CA SER A 770 -20.04 27.62 -23.52
C SER A 770 -20.14 26.18 -23.03
N LEU A 771 -19.40 25.25 -23.65
CA LEU A 771 -19.35 23.86 -23.20
C LEU A 771 -18.64 23.71 -21.85
N VAL A 772 -17.47 24.35 -21.67
CA VAL A 772 -16.73 24.30 -20.40
C VAL A 772 -17.60 24.81 -19.24
N ILE A 773 -18.34 25.90 -19.42
CA ILE A 773 -19.25 26.44 -18.40
C ILE A 773 -20.37 25.45 -18.07
N LYS A 774 -20.96 24.82 -19.10
CA LYS A 774 -22.00 23.82 -18.91
C LYS A 774 -21.49 22.62 -18.10
N VAL A 775 -20.29 22.13 -18.41
CA VAL A 775 -19.69 21.00 -17.69
C VAL A 775 -19.28 21.39 -16.27
N LEU A 776 -18.66 22.56 -16.10
CA LEU A 776 -18.28 23.09 -14.78
C LEU A 776 -19.50 23.21 -13.84
N ALA A 777 -20.67 23.58 -14.38
CA ALA A 777 -21.90 23.71 -13.61
C ALA A 777 -22.49 22.37 -13.11
N ILE A 778 -22.25 21.28 -13.83
CA ILE A 778 -22.79 19.95 -13.48
C ILE A 778 -21.78 19.07 -12.72
N SER A 779 -20.49 19.38 -12.83
CA SER A 779 -19.42 18.62 -12.17
C SER A 779 -19.50 18.70 -10.66
N LYS A 780 -19.14 17.60 -10.00
CA LYS A 780 -19.12 17.47 -8.54
C LYS A 780 -17.74 17.20 -7.97
N VAL A 781 -16.81 16.70 -8.78
CA VAL A 781 -15.45 16.35 -8.38
C VAL A 781 -14.55 17.61 -8.40
N PRO A 782 -13.94 18.01 -7.27
CA PRO A 782 -13.12 19.22 -7.21
C PRO A 782 -11.94 19.24 -8.18
N SER A 783 -11.19 18.14 -8.30
CA SER A 783 -10.06 18.04 -9.24
C SER A 783 -10.48 18.20 -10.71
N PHE A 784 -11.68 17.73 -11.08
CA PHE A 784 -12.20 17.97 -12.42
C PHE A 784 -12.57 19.44 -12.63
N LYS A 785 -13.19 20.08 -11.63
CA LYS A 785 -13.47 21.52 -11.67
C LYS A 785 -12.19 22.35 -11.79
N GLN A 786 -11.14 22.01 -11.06
CA GLN A 786 -9.82 22.62 -11.18
C GLN A 786 -9.34 22.56 -12.65
N SER A 787 -9.31 21.36 -13.24
CA SER A 787 -8.85 21.14 -14.61
C SER A 787 -9.62 22.00 -15.62
N LEU A 788 -10.94 22.14 -15.47
CA LEU A 788 -11.78 23.02 -16.30
C LEU A 788 -11.48 24.51 -16.08
N VAL A 789 -11.25 24.93 -14.83
CA VAL A 789 -10.96 26.31 -14.46
C VAL A 789 -9.62 26.79 -15.03
N MET A 790 -8.63 25.90 -15.17
CA MET A 790 -7.32 26.25 -15.75
C MET A 790 -7.43 26.78 -17.19
N ILE A 791 -8.44 26.34 -17.96
CA ILE A 791 -8.74 26.91 -19.30
C ILE A 791 -9.04 28.41 -19.20
N PHE A 792 -9.86 28.83 -18.22
CA PHE A 792 -10.16 30.24 -18.00
C PHE A 792 -8.95 31.00 -17.46
N ALA A 793 -8.22 30.42 -16.51
CA ALA A 793 -7.01 31.03 -15.97
C ALA A 793 -6.01 31.37 -17.08
N ARG A 794 -5.73 30.41 -17.97
CA ARG A 794 -4.86 30.62 -19.13
C ARG A 794 -5.39 31.70 -20.08
N LEU A 795 -6.69 31.72 -20.34
CA LEU A 795 -7.32 32.77 -21.16
C LEU A 795 -7.24 34.17 -20.54
N PHE A 796 -7.39 34.29 -19.22
CA PHE A 796 -7.25 35.57 -18.54
C PHE A 796 -5.82 36.12 -18.62
N ILE A 797 -4.81 35.25 -18.64
CA ILE A 797 -3.42 35.67 -18.86
C ILE A 797 -3.23 36.21 -20.28
N LEU A 798 -3.79 35.53 -21.28
CA LEU A 798 -3.63 35.89 -22.70
C LEU A 798 -4.46 37.11 -23.12
N HIS A 799 -5.72 37.18 -22.69
CA HIS A 799 -6.75 38.09 -23.22
C HIS A 799 -7.71 38.62 -22.12
N THR A 800 -7.18 39.13 -21.01
CA THR A 800 -7.96 39.53 -19.82
C THR A 800 -9.23 40.33 -20.13
N ASN A 801 -9.10 41.44 -20.87
CA ASN A 801 -10.23 42.36 -21.13
C ASN A 801 -11.31 41.73 -22.01
N ASP A 802 -10.91 40.97 -23.03
CA ASP A 802 -11.86 40.31 -23.95
C ASP A 802 -12.65 39.21 -23.23
N VAL A 803 -11.99 38.46 -22.33
CA VAL A 803 -12.62 37.41 -21.53
C VAL A 803 -13.61 38.02 -20.52
N LEU A 804 -13.23 39.12 -19.86
CA LEU A 804 -14.14 39.86 -18.98
C LEU A 804 -15.39 40.34 -19.74
N ASP A 805 -15.21 40.90 -20.94
CA ASP A 805 -16.32 41.35 -21.78
C ASP A 805 -17.22 40.22 -22.28
N TYR A 806 -16.63 39.10 -22.66
CA TYR A 806 -17.37 37.91 -23.09
C TYR A 806 -18.19 37.34 -21.93
N LEU A 807 -17.56 37.04 -20.80
CA LEU A 807 -18.21 36.43 -19.64
C LEU A 807 -19.26 37.35 -18.99
N ALA A 808 -19.07 38.66 -19.03
CA ALA A 808 -20.06 39.61 -18.53
C ALA A 808 -21.32 39.69 -19.40
N LYS A 809 -21.21 39.47 -20.72
CA LYS A 809 -22.34 39.44 -21.67
C LYS A 809 -23.02 38.08 -21.73
N LEU A 810 -22.39 37.04 -21.18
CA LEU A 810 -22.89 35.67 -21.24
C LEU A 810 -24.00 35.46 -20.20
N GLU A 811 -25.22 35.22 -20.67
CA GLU A 811 -26.36 34.85 -19.82
C GLU A 811 -26.40 33.34 -19.60
N LEU A 812 -26.23 32.91 -18.34
CA LEU A 812 -26.21 31.50 -17.97
C LEU A 812 -27.52 30.76 -18.29
N SER A 813 -28.66 31.47 -18.29
CA SER A 813 -29.97 30.92 -18.66
C SER A 813 -30.03 30.39 -20.09
N ASN A 814 -29.18 30.91 -20.98
CA ASN A 814 -29.14 30.47 -22.38
C ASN A 814 -28.27 29.22 -22.59
N ILE A 815 -27.51 28.80 -21.56
CA ILE A 815 -26.55 27.69 -21.61
C ILE A 815 -26.99 26.53 -20.72
N LEU A 816 -27.53 26.83 -19.54
CA LEU A 816 -27.90 25.85 -18.52
C LEU A 816 -29.41 25.53 -18.63
N ASN A 817 -29.75 24.42 -19.27
CA ASN A 817 -31.09 23.81 -19.23
C ASN A 817 -31.35 23.13 -17.87
N VAL A 818 -31.06 23.80 -16.75
CA VAL A 818 -31.12 23.18 -15.41
C VAL A 818 -32.21 23.87 -14.58
N ASP A 819 -33.17 23.09 -14.10
CA ASP A 819 -34.18 23.48 -13.12
C ASP A 819 -33.61 23.57 -11.69
N ASP A 820 -32.33 23.92 -11.52
CA ASP A 820 -31.70 24.04 -10.20
C ASP A 820 -32.09 25.38 -9.55
N PRO A 821 -32.78 25.37 -8.39
CA PRO A 821 -33.19 26.58 -7.69
C PRO A 821 -32.02 27.46 -7.22
N ASN A 822 -30.79 26.94 -7.09
CA ASN A 822 -29.60 27.75 -6.78
C ASN A 822 -29.10 28.57 -7.97
N ILE A 823 -29.35 28.11 -9.20
CA ILE A 823 -28.95 28.79 -10.44
C ILE A 823 -30.00 29.85 -10.85
N LYS A 824 -31.30 29.60 -10.56
CA LYS A 824 -32.40 30.54 -10.90
C LYS A 824 -32.50 31.78 -10.02
N ASN A 825 -32.00 31.75 -8.77
CA ASN A 825 -32.25 32.82 -7.79
C ASN A 825 -31.21 33.96 -7.79
N ASN A 826 -30.06 33.80 -8.45
CA ASN A 826 -29.06 34.85 -8.56
C ASN A 826 -28.90 35.23 -10.04
N ASN A 827 -29.22 36.48 -10.39
CA ASN A 827 -28.96 37.11 -11.70
C ASN A 827 -27.45 37.11 -12.03
N ASN A 828 -26.87 35.95 -12.30
CA ASN A 828 -25.45 35.81 -12.47
C ASN A 828 -25.12 35.73 -13.96
N ASN A 829 -24.33 36.69 -14.42
CA ASN A 829 -23.60 36.57 -15.67
C ASN A 829 -22.53 35.47 -15.56
N GLY A 830 -22.04 34.97 -16.70
CA GLY A 830 -21.00 33.93 -16.74
C GLY A 830 -19.76 34.29 -15.92
N LEU A 831 -19.41 35.57 -15.83
CA LEU A 831 -18.30 36.07 -15.03
C LEU A 831 -18.46 35.76 -13.54
N THR A 832 -19.63 36.04 -12.96
CA THR A 832 -19.89 35.77 -11.54
C THR A 832 -19.82 34.27 -11.23
N PHE A 833 -20.33 33.43 -12.13
CA PHE A 833 -20.32 31.98 -11.96
C PHE A 833 -18.91 31.40 -12.00
N VAL A 834 -18.13 31.71 -13.04
CA VAL A 834 -16.74 31.19 -13.19
C VAL A 834 -15.88 31.63 -12.01
N MET A 835 -15.98 32.90 -11.59
CA MET A 835 -15.21 33.39 -10.44
C MET A 835 -15.62 32.74 -9.12
N ASN A 836 -16.91 32.45 -8.92
CA ASN A 836 -17.39 31.78 -7.70
C ASN A 836 -16.91 30.33 -7.62
N GLU A 837 -17.02 29.57 -8.71
CA GLU A 837 -16.57 28.17 -8.73
C GLU A 837 -15.05 28.05 -8.63
N TRP A 838 -14.30 28.93 -9.30
CA TRP A 838 -12.83 28.97 -9.19
C TRP A 838 -12.38 29.27 -7.76
N LEU A 839 -12.87 30.38 -7.17
CA LEU A 839 -12.39 30.84 -5.86
C LEU A 839 -12.90 30.02 -4.67
N LYS A 840 -13.85 29.13 -4.90
CA LYS A 840 -14.34 28.15 -3.93
C LYS A 840 -13.44 26.92 -3.83
N HIS A 841 -12.76 26.57 -4.92
CA HIS A 841 -11.93 25.37 -5.07
C HIS A 841 -10.46 25.73 -5.34
N THR A 842 -10.00 26.88 -4.83
CA THR A 842 -8.60 27.32 -5.03
C THR A 842 -7.63 26.49 -4.20
N ASP A 843 -8.03 26.10 -2.99
CA ASP A 843 -7.23 25.24 -2.10
C ASP A 843 -7.10 23.81 -2.66
N ASP A 844 -7.97 23.42 -3.60
CA ASP A 844 -7.93 22.13 -4.29
C ASP A 844 -6.95 22.14 -5.48
N ILE A 845 -6.31 23.28 -5.82
CA ILE A 845 -5.42 23.40 -6.99
C ILE A 845 -4.07 22.74 -6.69
N GLN A 846 -3.83 21.60 -7.34
CA GLN A 846 -2.57 20.86 -7.27
C GLN A 846 -1.63 21.16 -8.45
N SER A 847 -0.32 20.95 -8.23
CA SER A 847 0.84 21.21 -9.10
C SER A 847 1.35 22.66 -9.14
N LYS A 848 2.68 22.81 -9.14
CA LYS A 848 3.36 24.12 -9.18
C LYS A 848 2.94 24.96 -10.39
N LEU A 849 2.81 24.36 -11.59
CA LEU A 849 2.40 25.13 -12.77
C LEU A 849 1.00 25.71 -12.62
N ASN A 850 0.04 24.89 -12.19
CA ASN A 850 -1.37 25.31 -12.06
C ASN A 850 -1.52 26.39 -10.99
N ILE A 851 -0.80 26.28 -9.88
CA ILE A 851 -0.73 27.31 -8.85
C ILE A 851 -0.19 28.62 -9.44
N ASN A 852 0.90 28.57 -10.20
CA ASN A 852 1.46 29.75 -10.88
C ASN A 852 0.46 30.37 -11.87
N ILE A 853 -0.12 29.56 -12.76
CA ILE A 853 -1.12 30.02 -13.74
C ILE A 853 -2.30 30.67 -13.02
N SER A 854 -2.85 30.01 -12.00
CA SER A 854 -3.99 30.51 -11.23
C SER A 854 -3.67 31.87 -10.59
N THR A 855 -2.53 31.96 -9.90
CA THR A 855 -2.06 33.16 -9.20
C THR A 855 -1.81 34.33 -10.16
N ILE A 856 -1.15 34.07 -11.28
CA ILE A 856 -0.86 35.08 -12.32
C ILE A 856 -2.16 35.56 -12.98
N ALA A 857 -3.08 34.64 -13.28
CA ALA A 857 -4.37 34.98 -13.87
C ALA A 857 -5.22 35.85 -12.92
N LEU A 858 -5.30 35.49 -11.64
CA LEU A 858 -5.97 36.31 -10.61
C LEU A 858 -5.33 37.69 -10.46
N SER A 859 -4.00 37.77 -10.58
CA SER A 859 -3.26 39.04 -10.58
C SER A 859 -3.60 39.91 -11.79
N HIS A 860 -3.71 39.33 -12.99
CA HIS A 860 -4.14 40.04 -14.20
C HIS A 860 -5.58 40.57 -14.06
N ILE A 861 -6.50 39.75 -13.51
CA ILE A 861 -7.88 40.16 -13.25
C ILE A 861 -7.92 41.35 -12.28
N LEU A 862 -7.17 41.29 -11.18
CA LEU A 862 -7.10 42.37 -10.20
C LEU A 862 -6.48 43.65 -10.81
N ALA A 863 -5.41 43.51 -11.59
CA ALA A 863 -4.71 44.62 -12.22
C ALA A 863 -5.51 45.31 -13.34
N SER A 864 -6.52 44.64 -13.91
CA SER A 864 -7.37 45.19 -14.98
C SER A 864 -8.11 46.48 -14.56
N GLY A 865 -8.39 46.65 -13.26
CA GLY A 865 -9.13 47.81 -12.75
C GLY A 865 -10.59 47.89 -13.24
N ASP A 866 -11.15 46.77 -13.74
CA ASP A 866 -12.49 46.75 -14.29
C ASP A 866 -13.56 47.00 -13.20
N ARG A 867 -14.41 47.99 -13.43
CA ARG A 867 -15.45 48.42 -12.48
C ARG A 867 -16.47 47.32 -12.17
N ARG A 868 -16.68 46.36 -13.07
CA ARG A 868 -17.62 45.24 -12.87
C ARG A 868 -17.19 44.36 -11.71
N LEU A 869 -15.89 44.20 -11.49
CA LEU A 869 -15.36 43.32 -10.44
C LEU A 869 -15.79 43.76 -9.02
N GLY A 870 -15.89 45.08 -8.79
CA GLY A 870 -16.35 45.64 -7.50
C GLY A 870 -17.83 45.43 -7.21
N THR A 871 -18.62 45.03 -8.21
CA THR A 871 -20.07 44.77 -8.05
C THR A 871 -20.38 43.30 -7.80
N ILE A 872 -19.39 42.42 -7.90
CA ILE A 872 -19.56 40.97 -7.81
C ILE A 872 -19.32 40.50 -6.37
N PHE A 873 -20.26 39.71 -5.85
CA PHE A 873 -20.16 39.05 -4.55
C PHE A 873 -20.14 37.53 -4.74
N ILE A 874 -19.19 36.86 -4.11
CA ILE A 874 -18.98 35.41 -4.20
C ILE A 874 -19.00 34.76 -2.82
N ASP A 875 -19.03 33.43 -2.80
CA ASP A 875 -18.97 32.64 -1.58
C ASP A 875 -17.58 32.76 -0.91
N GLY A 876 -17.60 33.04 0.40
CA GLY A 876 -16.43 33.20 1.27
C GLY A 876 -16.20 31.96 2.13
N THR A 877 -16.37 32.09 3.45
CA THR A 877 -16.25 30.97 4.40
C THR A 877 -17.59 30.25 4.57
N MET A 878 -17.53 28.92 4.66
CA MET A 878 -18.68 28.10 5.03
C MET A 878 -19.04 28.33 6.50
N LEU A 879 -20.28 28.73 6.78
CA LEU A 879 -20.77 28.89 8.15
C LEU A 879 -21.24 27.53 8.67
N VAL A 880 -20.41 26.88 9.49
CA VAL A 880 -20.83 25.74 10.30
C VAL A 880 -21.43 26.29 11.61
N PRO A 881 -22.72 26.06 11.93
CA PRO A 881 -23.26 26.52 13.19
C PRO A 881 -22.53 25.82 14.35
N LYS A 882 -22.21 26.56 15.43
CA LYS A 882 -21.45 26.06 16.60
C LYS A 882 -22.01 24.78 17.23
N GLU A 883 -23.30 24.49 17.03
CA GLU A 883 -23.97 23.27 17.48
C GLU A 883 -23.52 21.98 16.75
N PHE A 884 -22.72 22.15 15.67
CA PHE A 884 -22.28 21.07 14.76
C PHE A 884 -20.74 20.98 14.61
N GLU A 885 -19.98 21.78 15.36
CA GLU A 885 -18.52 21.68 15.43
C GLU A 885 -18.15 20.34 16.09
N GLY A 886 -17.34 19.50 15.41
CA GLY A 886 -16.94 18.17 15.91
C GLY A 886 -17.91 17.00 15.66
N LYS A 887 -19.04 17.18 14.94
CA LYS A 887 -20.01 16.09 14.67
C LYS A 887 -19.78 15.37 13.34
N THR A 888 -19.98 14.06 13.33
CA THR A 888 -19.81 13.20 12.14
C THR A 888 -20.84 13.49 11.04
N ARG A 889 -20.49 13.18 9.77
CA ARG A 889 -21.35 13.39 8.58
C ARG A 889 -22.78 12.81 8.71
N SER A 890 -22.96 11.75 9.50
CA SER A 890 -24.27 11.12 9.76
C SER A 890 -25.15 11.97 10.67
N GLN A 891 -24.58 12.56 11.73
CA GLN A 891 -25.27 13.47 12.64
C GLN A 891 -25.62 14.80 11.94
N ALA A 892 -24.75 15.27 11.04
CA ALA A 892 -25.05 16.41 10.17
C ALA A 892 -26.20 16.12 9.20
N LYS A 893 -26.30 14.93 8.61
CA LYS A 893 -27.42 14.53 7.72
C LYS A 893 -28.76 14.38 8.45
N ILE A 894 -28.76 13.82 9.66
CA ILE A 894 -29.98 13.69 10.49
C ILE A 894 -30.47 15.07 10.94
N ALA A 895 -29.56 16.02 11.18
CA ALA A 895 -29.94 17.41 11.42
C ALA A 895 -30.38 18.15 10.14
N GLN A 896 -29.79 17.83 8.98
CA GLN A 896 -30.18 18.38 7.67
C GLN A 896 -31.58 17.95 7.21
N SER A 897 -32.07 16.77 7.63
CA SER A 897 -33.45 16.36 7.34
C SER A 897 -34.48 17.12 8.19
N ALA A 898 -34.07 17.66 9.33
CA ALA A 898 -34.91 18.51 10.19
C ALA A 898 -34.89 20.01 9.79
N VAL A 899 -33.85 20.45 9.07
CA VAL A 899 -33.72 21.82 8.56
C VAL A 899 -33.53 21.79 7.05
N SER A 900 -34.64 21.82 6.32
CA SER A 900 -34.65 22.10 4.88
C SER A 900 -34.25 23.57 4.62
N SER A 901 -32.97 23.92 4.76
CA SER A 901 -32.29 25.00 3.99
C SER A 901 -30.87 25.30 4.48
N ALA A 902 -29.95 25.16 3.51
CA ALA A 902 -28.72 25.93 3.33
C ALA A 902 -27.55 25.70 4.31
N ILE A 903 -26.54 24.98 3.82
CA ILE A 903 -25.15 25.40 4.02
C ILE A 903 -25.09 26.89 3.63
N LYS A 904 -24.87 27.78 4.61
CA LYS A 904 -24.77 29.22 4.35
C LYS A 904 -23.31 29.58 4.17
N TRP A 905 -22.97 30.11 3.01
CA TRP A 905 -21.68 30.73 2.76
C TRP A 905 -21.79 32.21 3.08
N THR A 906 -20.76 32.79 3.70
CA THR A 906 -20.65 34.26 3.77
C THR A 906 -20.53 34.80 2.34
N LYS A 907 -21.17 35.93 2.02
CA LYS A 907 -20.93 36.62 0.74
C LYS A 907 -19.84 37.68 0.93
N VAL A 908 -18.78 37.59 0.13
CA VAL A 908 -17.64 38.52 0.16
C VAL A 908 -17.45 39.18 -1.21
N PRO A 909 -17.00 40.45 -1.27
CA PRO A 909 -16.67 41.08 -2.55
C PRO A 909 -15.57 40.31 -3.27
N LEU A 910 -15.69 40.15 -4.59
CA LEU A 910 -14.76 39.39 -5.42
C LEU A 910 -13.31 39.87 -5.25
N ILE A 911 -13.10 41.18 -5.30
CA ILE A 911 -11.77 41.81 -5.20
C ILE A 911 -11.10 41.47 -3.85
N HIS A 912 -11.88 41.38 -2.77
CA HIS A 912 -11.37 41.05 -1.44
C HIS A 912 -10.94 39.59 -1.36
N LYS A 913 -11.75 38.67 -1.91
CA LYS A 913 -11.39 37.24 -1.96
C LYS A 913 -10.17 37.00 -2.83
N ILE A 914 -10.07 37.62 -4.02
CA ILE A 914 -8.87 37.54 -4.87
C ILE A 914 -7.63 38.03 -4.10
N THR A 915 -7.73 39.19 -3.44
CA THR A 915 -6.61 39.74 -2.66
C THR A 915 -6.21 38.79 -1.55
N LYS A 916 -7.17 38.19 -0.84
CA LYS A 916 -6.90 37.19 0.19
C LYS A 916 -6.12 36.01 -0.38
N MET A 917 -6.57 35.40 -1.48
CA MET A 917 -5.89 34.24 -2.07
C MET A 917 -4.48 34.57 -2.56
N LEU A 918 -4.26 35.74 -3.18
CA LEU A 918 -2.91 36.19 -3.55
C LEU A 918 -2.00 36.40 -2.33
N THR A 919 -2.58 36.81 -1.20
CA THR A 919 -1.81 37.04 0.02
C THR A 919 -1.52 35.73 0.76
N ASP A 920 -2.46 34.80 0.77
CA ASP A 920 -2.29 33.46 1.32
C ASP A 920 -1.18 32.74 0.52
N GLN A 921 -1.27 32.72 -0.82
CA GLN A 921 -0.21 32.18 -1.68
C GLN A 921 1.16 32.82 -1.44
N TYR A 922 1.21 34.14 -1.23
CA TYR A 922 2.47 34.83 -0.92
C TYR A 922 3.09 34.32 0.40
N LYS A 923 2.27 34.03 1.41
CA LYS A 923 2.75 33.50 2.70
C LYS A 923 3.24 32.07 2.54
N ASP A 924 2.49 31.24 1.82
CA ASP A 924 2.83 29.84 1.57
C ASP A 924 4.19 29.73 0.85
N GLU A 925 4.40 30.54 -0.20
CA GLU A 925 5.69 30.61 -0.92
C GLU A 925 6.85 31.12 -0.04
N LEU A 926 6.57 32.07 0.87
CA LEU A 926 7.59 32.59 1.79
C LEU A 926 7.98 31.54 2.84
N GLN A 927 7.01 30.77 3.33
CA GLN A 927 7.24 29.69 4.28
C GLN A 927 8.04 28.56 3.61
N ALA A 928 7.62 28.09 2.44
CA ALA A 928 8.34 27.07 1.67
C ALA A 928 9.80 27.49 1.37
N LYS A 929 10.03 28.78 1.08
CA LYS A 929 11.38 29.29 0.87
C LYS A 929 12.23 29.29 2.15
N LYS A 930 11.65 29.60 3.32
CA LYS A 930 12.38 29.54 4.60
C LYS A 930 12.78 28.12 4.96
N GLU A 931 11.84 27.18 4.82
CA GLU A 931 12.07 25.76 5.05
C GLU A 931 13.20 25.24 4.14
N ALA A 932 13.15 25.56 2.84
CA ALA A 932 14.22 25.20 1.90
C ALA A 932 15.58 25.85 2.23
N GLU A 933 15.59 27.10 2.71
CA GLU A 933 16.83 27.78 3.14
C GLU A 933 17.40 27.15 4.41
N GLU A 934 16.55 26.73 5.36
CA GLU A 934 16.94 25.99 6.56
C GLU A 934 17.52 24.62 6.22
N ASP A 935 16.91 23.90 5.27
CA ASP A 935 17.42 22.62 4.77
C ASP A 935 18.77 22.76 4.09
N ILE A 936 18.94 23.77 3.23
CA ILE A 936 20.22 24.06 2.57
C ILE A 936 21.28 24.46 3.60
N GLN A 937 20.92 25.25 4.61
CA GLN A 937 21.83 25.60 5.71
C GLN A 937 22.22 24.38 6.53
N ASN A 938 21.28 23.49 6.84
CA ASN A 938 21.53 22.22 7.51
C ASN A 938 22.44 21.31 6.66
N LEU A 939 22.21 21.22 5.35
CA LEU A 939 23.05 20.48 4.40
C LEU A 939 24.46 21.06 4.27
N ASN A 940 24.59 22.38 4.21
CA ASN A 940 25.88 23.06 4.11
C ASN A 940 26.65 23.00 5.44
N ALA A 941 25.97 23.13 6.58
CA ALA A 941 26.54 22.92 7.90
C ALA A 941 27.03 21.48 8.06
N LYS A 942 26.25 20.48 7.62
CA LYS A 942 26.67 19.08 7.56
C LYS A 942 27.88 18.89 6.63
N LYS A 943 27.94 19.53 5.46
CA LYS A 943 29.10 19.47 4.55
C LYS A 943 30.36 20.14 5.11
N LEU A 944 30.23 21.30 5.75
CA LEU A 944 31.34 22.04 6.38
C LEU A 944 31.87 21.34 7.64
N ALA A 945 30.98 20.79 8.46
CA ALA A 945 31.35 19.97 9.62
C ALA A 945 32.10 18.70 9.20
N LYS A 946 31.66 18.06 8.11
CA LYS A 946 32.34 16.91 7.48
C LYS A 946 33.71 17.26 6.89
N GLN A 947 33.90 18.48 6.38
CA GLN A 947 35.20 18.98 5.91
C GLN A 947 36.13 19.44 7.05
N ALA A 948 35.57 19.91 8.17
CA ALA A 948 36.33 20.39 9.33
C ALA A 948 36.66 19.30 10.37
N GLY A 949 36.11 18.08 10.21
CA GLY A 949 36.27 17.00 11.19
C GLY A 949 35.59 17.29 12.54
N ILE A 950 34.60 18.18 12.55
CA ILE A 950 33.86 18.57 13.75
C ILE A 950 32.54 17.82 13.75
N ASN A 951 32.28 17.05 14.80
CA ASN A 951 31.00 16.36 15.00
C ASN A 951 29.98 17.39 15.53
N LEU A 952 29.10 17.91 14.67
CA LEU A 952 27.91 18.63 15.13
C LEU A 952 26.94 17.58 15.69
N LYS A 953 26.54 17.74 16.96
CA LYS A 953 25.43 16.96 17.51
C LYS A 953 24.15 17.38 16.79
N ASP A 954 23.38 16.40 16.35
CA ASP A 954 22.07 16.61 15.72
C ASP A 954 21.14 17.36 16.69
N HIS A 955 20.80 18.59 16.32
CA HIS A 955 19.61 19.28 16.79
C HIS A 955 18.83 19.72 15.55
N SER A 956 17.87 18.88 15.15
CA SER A 956 16.75 19.27 14.30
C SER A 956 15.48 19.06 15.12
N GLY A 957 14.81 20.15 15.49
CA GLY A 957 13.37 20.22 15.73
C GLY A 957 12.81 19.65 17.04
N GLN A 958 13.16 20.23 18.19
CA GLN A 958 12.22 20.40 19.32
C GLN A 958 12.59 21.70 20.06
N GLN A 959 11.89 22.78 19.74
CA GLN A 959 11.60 23.95 20.59
C GLN A 959 10.15 24.32 20.20
N ASP A 960 9.17 24.28 21.10
CA ASP A 960 9.14 25.03 22.35
C ASP A 960 8.68 24.19 23.55
N GLU A 961 9.55 23.99 24.54
CA GLU A 961 9.15 23.92 25.95
C GLU A 961 10.18 24.72 26.75
N GLU A 962 9.69 25.73 27.46
CA GLU A 962 10.49 26.68 28.24
C GLU A 962 11.25 25.97 29.36
N GLU A 963 12.50 26.39 29.55
CA GLU A 963 13.43 25.93 30.58
C GLU A 963 12.87 26.18 31.99
N GLU A 964 12.62 25.12 32.77
CA GLU A 964 12.70 25.18 34.23
C GLU A 964 13.87 24.32 34.71
N GLU A 965 14.78 24.98 35.44
CA GLU A 965 16.06 24.49 35.92
C GLU A 965 15.90 23.29 36.87
N GLU A 966 16.78 22.30 36.69
CA GLU A 966 16.96 21.16 37.58
C GLU A 966 17.36 21.60 39.00
N GLU A 967 16.48 21.40 40.00
CA GLU A 967 16.91 21.18 41.38
C GLU A 967 16.92 19.67 41.67
N GLU A 968 18.13 19.14 41.89
CA GLU A 968 18.37 17.83 42.50
C GLU A 968 17.61 17.72 43.83
N ILE A 969 16.59 16.86 43.89
CA ILE A 969 16.05 16.38 45.16
C ILE A 969 16.24 14.85 45.21
N ASP A 970 17.13 14.48 46.11
CA ASP A 970 17.42 13.13 46.61
C ASP A 970 16.11 12.49 47.13
N TYR A 971 15.67 11.38 46.54
CA TYR A 971 14.57 10.60 47.08
C TYR A 971 15.15 9.49 47.97
N GLU A 972 15.13 9.76 49.28
CA GLU A 972 15.17 8.72 50.31
C GLU A 972 13.93 7.82 50.18
N ASP A 973 14.17 6.52 50.36
CA ASP A 973 13.19 5.44 50.43
C ASP A 973 12.04 5.77 51.39
N GLU A 974 10.79 5.70 50.94
CA GLU A 974 9.66 5.35 51.81
C GLU A 974 8.70 4.39 51.10
N ASP A 975 8.54 3.23 51.73
CA ASP A 975 7.60 2.17 51.41
C ASP A 975 6.16 2.71 51.36
N ASP A 976 5.46 2.50 50.23
CA ASP A 976 4.01 2.59 50.22
C ASP A 976 3.36 1.38 49.56
N GLU A 977 2.43 0.82 50.34
CA GLU A 977 1.70 -0.42 50.18
C GLU A 977 0.81 -0.38 48.93
N PHE A 978 1.02 -1.31 47.99
CA PHE A 978 0.19 -1.51 46.79
C PHE A 978 -1.27 -1.74 47.18
N ASN A 979 -2.15 -0.77 46.89
CA ASN A 979 -3.60 -0.92 46.99
C ASN A 979 -4.18 -1.21 45.59
N VAL A 980 -4.91 -2.32 45.45
CA VAL A 980 -5.16 -3.02 44.15
C VAL A 980 -6.47 -2.61 43.46
N ASP A 981 -7.22 -1.61 43.96
CA ASP A 981 -8.65 -1.53 43.63
C ASP A 981 -9.13 -0.33 42.76
N ASP A 982 -8.30 0.55 42.19
CA ASP A 982 -8.84 1.74 41.48
C ASP A 982 -8.11 2.29 40.21
N ASP A 983 -7.35 1.48 39.45
CA ASP A 983 -6.45 2.03 38.38
C ASP A 983 -6.95 1.93 36.92
N PHE A 984 -8.23 2.25 36.67
CA PHE A 984 -8.76 2.46 35.30
C PHE A 984 -9.57 3.77 35.17
N GLU A 985 -9.18 4.81 35.89
CA GLU A 985 -9.66 6.19 35.67
C GLU A 985 -8.71 7.05 34.80
N GLU A 986 -9.28 8.14 34.34
CA GLU A 986 -9.04 8.85 33.09
C GLU A 986 -7.68 9.56 33.02
N ALA A 987 -7.01 9.41 31.88
CA ALA A 987 -5.99 10.34 31.41
C ALA A 987 -6.55 11.07 30.20
N ASP A 988 -7.38 12.08 30.45
CA ASP A 988 -7.60 13.18 29.52
C ASP A 988 -6.38 14.10 29.61
N ASP A 989 -5.32 13.78 28.88
CA ASP A 989 -4.24 14.73 28.46
C ASP A 989 -3.22 14.09 27.49
N TYR A 990 -3.64 13.10 26.69
CA TYR A 990 -2.84 12.57 25.56
C TYR A 990 -3.73 12.46 24.31
N LEU A 991 -4.41 13.54 23.95
CA LEU A 991 -5.00 13.72 22.62
C LEU A 991 -4.15 14.70 21.81
N ASP A 992 -2.92 14.26 21.53
CA ASP A 992 -2.20 14.59 20.30
C ASP A 992 -1.61 13.27 19.81
N LEU A 993 -2.42 12.55 19.02
CA LEU A 993 -2.02 11.35 18.29
C LEU A 993 -2.34 11.58 16.81
N ASP A 994 -1.68 12.57 16.22
CA ASP A 994 -1.46 12.64 14.77
C ASP A 994 0.00 12.31 14.39
N ASP A 995 0.88 11.95 15.34
CA ASP A 995 2.28 11.53 15.09
C ASP A 995 2.57 10.09 15.57
N VAL A 996 1.82 9.12 15.05
CA VAL A 996 2.29 7.73 15.03
C VAL A 996 2.94 7.49 13.68
N ASP A 997 4.22 7.81 13.63
CA ASP A 997 5.18 7.38 12.62
C ASP A 997 5.20 5.85 12.57
N TYR A 998 4.26 5.28 11.80
CA TYR A 998 4.46 3.95 11.24
C TYR A 998 5.64 4.10 10.32
N GLY A 999 6.78 3.52 10.72
CA GLY A 999 7.97 3.40 9.89
C GLY A 999 7.65 2.69 8.58
N TYR A 1000 7.16 3.47 7.61
CA TYR A 1000 7.43 3.26 6.22
C TYR A 1000 8.94 3.48 6.07
N PRO A 1001 9.65 2.61 5.34
CA PRO A 1001 11.00 2.95 4.89
C PRO A 1001 10.91 4.32 4.22
N ASP A 1002 11.92 5.18 4.41
CA ASP A 1002 12.17 6.35 3.56
C ASP A 1002 12.19 5.89 2.08
N TYR A 1003 11.01 5.76 1.48
CA TYR A 1003 10.83 5.98 0.07
C TYR A 1003 11.07 7.47 -0.08
N GLU A 1004 12.15 7.83 -0.77
CA GLU A 1004 12.25 9.15 -1.39
C GLU A 1004 10.86 9.48 -1.96
N ASP A 1005 10.29 10.64 -1.58
CA ASP A 1005 8.95 11.13 -1.96
C ASP A 1005 8.43 10.63 -3.33
N ASP A 1006 7.85 9.43 -3.36
CA ASP A 1006 7.21 8.82 -4.54
C ASP A 1006 5.67 8.80 -4.40
N ASP A 1007 5.11 9.45 -3.37
CA ASP A 1007 3.68 9.77 -3.26
C ASP A 1007 3.29 11.03 -4.10
N GLU A 1008 3.90 11.21 -5.26
CA GLU A 1008 3.37 12.02 -6.36
C GLU A 1008 2.72 11.11 -7.43
N ASP A 1009 1.62 10.44 -7.07
CA ASP A 1009 0.72 9.74 -8.02
C ASP A 1009 -0.04 10.71 -8.99
N PHE A 1010 0.50 11.93 -9.14
CA PHE A 1010 0.32 12.82 -10.27
C PHE A 1010 1.61 12.88 -11.12
N GLU A 1011 2.27 11.75 -11.36
CA GLU A 1011 3.48 11.72 -12.16
C GLU A 1011 3.18 11.93 -13.65
N PHE A 1012 2.99 13.19 -14.05
CA PHE A 1012 3.07 13.59 -15.45
C PHE A 1012 3.40 15.07 -15.64
N ASP A 1013 4.63 15.54 -15.34
CA ASP A 1013 4.93 16.92 -15.77
C ASP A 1013 6.35 17.48 -16.08
N PRO A 1014 7.17 16.80 -16.89
CA PRO A 1014 8.28 17.43 -17.60
C PRO A 1014 7.88 18.47 -18.66
N ILE A 1015 6.60 18.53 -19.06
CA ILE A 1015 6.11 19.53 -20.02
C ILE A 1015 5.94 20.89 -19.32
N SER A 1016 5.45 20.89 -18.08
CA SER A 1016 5.23 22.10 -17.30
C SER A 1016 6.49 22.88 -17.05
N LYS A 1017 7.64 22.22 -16.85
CA LYS A 1017 8.94 22.91 -16.69
C LYS A 1017 9.34 23.71 -17.93
N GLU A 1018 8.76 23.43 -19.10
CA GLU A 1018 9.00 24.19 -20.33
C GLU A 1018 8.04 25.38 -20.49
N ASP A 1019 6.99 25.45 -19.69
CA ASP A 1019 6.07 26.58 -19.68
C ASP A 1019 6.78 27.80 -19.06
N PRO A 1020 6.79 28.97 -19.73
CA PRO A 1020 7.46 30.16 -19.20
C PRO A 1020 6.89 30.64 -17.87
N LEU A 1021 5.70 30.18 -17.47
CA LEU A 1021 5.08 30.52 -16.19
C LEU A 1021 5.55 29.65 -15.03
N TYR A 1022 6.24 28.54 -15.28
CA TYR A 1022 6.65 27.59 -14.24
C TYR A 1022 7.74 28.14 -13.30
N ASP A 1023 8.74 28.81 -13.86
CA ASP A 1023 9.90 29.35 -13.12
C ASP A 1023 9.68 30.78 -12.63
N ILE A 1024 8.45 31.31 -12.69
CA ILE A 1024 8.15 32.64 -12.17
C ILE A 1024 8.24 32.63 -10.65
N ASP A 1025 9.06 33.54 -10.11
CA ASP A 1025 9.10 33.84 -8.68
C ASP A 1025 7.80 34.56 -8.26
N LEU A 1026 6.86 33.78 -7.70
CA LEU A 1026 5.56 34.28 -7.27
C LEU A 1026 5.67 35.34 -6.17
N ILE A 1027 6.66 35.25 -5.27
CA ILE A 1027 6.87 36.22 -4.17
C ILE A 1027 7.11 37.61 -4.76
N ASN A 1028 8.05 37.71 -5.69
CA ASN A 1028 8.38 38.98 -6.34
C ASN A 1028 7.28 39.42 -7.31
N TYR A 1029 6.67 38.48 -8.03
CA TYR A 1029 5.57 38.77 -8.93
C TYR A 1029 4.37 39.40 -8.22
N ILE A 1030 3.91 38.81 -7.10
CA ILE A 1030 2.76 39.31 -6.32
C ILE A 1030 3.06 40.70 -5.74
N LYS A 1031 4.28 40.92 -5.22
CA LYS A 1031 4.73 42.25 -4.75
C LYS A 1031 4.62 43.30 -5.84
N ASP A 1032 5.17 43.01 -7.02
CA ASP A 1032 5.16 43.94 -8.15
C ASP A 1032 3.74 44.22 -8.66
N VAL A 1033 2.82 43.25 -8.56
CA VAL A 1033 1.40 43.45 -8.87
C VAL A 1033 0.77 44.47 -7.92
N PHE A 1034 0.94 44.32 -6.60
CA PHE A 1034 0.37 45.28 -5.64
C PHE A 1034 1.01 46.67 -5.73
N ILE A 1035 2.33 46.77 -5.97
CA ILE A 1035 3.01 48.04 -6.19
C ILE A 1035 2.45 48.72 -7.45
N ARG A 1036 2.35 47.99 -8.56
CA ARG A 1036 1.76 48.52 -9.81
C ARG A 1036 0.31 48.97 -9.58
N LEU A 1037 -0.50 48.18 -8.89
CA LEU A 1037 -1.90 48.51 -8.59
C LEU A 1037 -2.02 49.81 -7.80
N SER A 1038 -1.12 50.07 -6.84
CA SER A 1038 -1.08 51.32 -6.07
C SER A 1038 -0.91 52.56 -6.96
N THR A 1039 -0.22 52.40 -8.10
CA THR A 1039 0.05 53.49 -9.05
C THR A 1039 -0.97 53.57 -10.18
N SER A 1040 -1.44 52.43 -10.70
CA SER A 1040 -2.30 52.35 -11.88
C SER A 1040 -3.79 52.48 -11.55
N ASN A 1041 -4.23 51.93 -10.42
CA ASN A 1041 -5.63 51.94 -9.98
C ASN A 1041 -5.74 52.24 -8.46
N PRO A 1042 -5.46 53.49 -8.04
CA PRO A 1042 -5.42 53.86 -6.62
C PRO A 1042 -6.73 53.61 -5.87
N THR A 1043 -7.86 53.67 -6.56
CA THR A 1043 -9.19 53.41 -5.98
C THR A 1043 -9.36 51.95 -5.55
N VAL A 1044 -8.93 51.01 -6.40
CA VAL A 1044 -8.97 49.57 -6.08
C VAL A 1044 -7.95 49.25 -5.00
N PHE A 1045 -6.76 49.86 -5.07
CA PHE A 1045 -5.72 49.69 -4.06
C PHE A 1045 -6.16 50.13 -2.66
N ASN A 1046 -6.81 51.29 -2.55
CA ASN A 1046 -7.35 51.79 -1.28
C ASN A 1046 -8.43 50.88 -0.70
N GLU A 1047 -9.22 50.21 -1.55
CA GLU A 1047 -10.26 49.27 -1.12
C GLU A 1047 -9.67 47.99 -0.50
N ILE A 1048 -8.53 47.51 -1.02
CA ILE A 1048 -7.88 46.28 -0.54
C ILE A 1048 -6.79 46.52 0.52
N GLN A 1049 -6.36 47.77 0.71
CA GLN A 1049 -5.33 48.17 1.68
C GLN A 1049 -5.56 47.61 3.10
N PRO A 1050 -6.80 47.57 3.65
CA PRO A 1050 -7.03 46.99 4.98
C PRO A 1050 -6.66 45.50 5.06
N ILE A 1051 -6.90 44.73 4.00
CA ILE A 1051 -6.57 43.29 3.94
C ILE A 1051 -5.05 43.10 3.87
N LEU A 1052 -4.37 43.94 3.09
CA LEU A 1052 -2.91 43.92 2.98
C LEU A 1052 -2.26 44.28 4.32
N ALA A 1053 -2.81 45.27 5.04
CA ALA A 1053 -2.27 45.71 6.33
C ALA A 1053 -2.30 44.62 7.41
N THR A 1054 -3.35 43.79 7.45
CA THR A 1054 -3.46 42.69 8.42
C THR A 1054 -2.53 41.51 8.11
N ASN A 1055 -2.19 41.31 6.83
CA ASN A 1055 -1.47 40.12 6.37
C ASN A 1055 0.02 40.34 6.11
N PHE A 1056 0.46 41.58 5.85
CA PHE A 1056 1.87 41.95 5.62
C PHE A 1056 2.53 42.65 6.83
N GLN A 1057 1.90 42.59 8.01
CA GLN A 1057 2.45 43.12 9.28
C GLN A 1057 3.35 42.11 10.05
N ALA A 1058 3.69 40.96 9.45
CA ALA A 1058 4.63 39.99 9.99
C ALA A 1058 6.00 40.09 9.31
#